data_AF-A0A9W8DEL0-F1
#
_entry.id   AF-A0A9W8DEL0-F1
#
_cell.length_a   1.000
_cell.length_b   1.000
_cell.length_c   1.000
_cell.angle_alpha   90.00
_cell.angle_beta   90.00
_cell.angle_gamma   90.00
#
_symmetry.space_group_name_H-M   'P 1'
#
loop_
_entity.id
_entity.type
_entity.pdbx_description
1 polymer ?
#
loop_
_entity_poly.entity_id
_entity_poly.type
_entity_poly.pdbx_seq_one_letter_code
_entity_poly.pdbx_strand_id
1 'polypeptide(L)'
;MDIPFSRRKLVLFLRVVWVLILFYGEIGIFYKHIRQCKWPAKDRPEAVHVAIIADPQIVDHYSYDQTGLLLKATEFFTDIYMRKSYIILQQQQQKPDTVVFLGDLMDGGREWSHKNWLSEYQRFLLLFRNRNPSTTRVYYMAGNHDIGIGNTVVESALIRFHEYVGPTNQVLHIGGHEIVLLDTLTLESDSAGVNGSSHSLVELLRQNKGHSKPRILFSHVPLWRPPGTPCGPLRQDSKPLLNRRGYQFRDQLFRNTTEYILDAIQPVAVFSGDDHDTCTVTHTVGSSGKTVTEYTIGAFGWASGVPIASYGLLTLYPEFEDENIHTHSDNLNAMSSVSVHKKITGFNSAIVAAANHITPEHIADYPGVKRVWPNPQAMQEFGLDGAGVNVCIIDSGVDYNHPELGGCWKTEGCPWQLGYDFLGDEYRGEGTPLKPSDFPMDCLGHGTHVAGIIAGRGPQVHGVAPGATFGMYRVYSCPVNGSSYTDSSILLQAAEAAYNDGCNVINVSLGLTGWSEDAFGVYLSTLVDKGVNVAAAVGNDGVNGLQVASAPAVSHNLISVGSVENWSNTGNATTISTPAGERTIGISERGRNDVEFIFPSNTPVVLFEDDDGGYTGCNPTGADYTGSVVVVNRSDCPSETQGDIVQSQGGIGMIVINNVPGFTVMGLNEGTTIPAVTVRNEDGEFIINGIEQGDSTLVANFNTSATIDSPTAGLMSNFSSYGPSPELDLVPLISAPGANMWSTVPLNQGSYRSSSGTSLSSPYIAGCVALIRQRFPKMSAQQISHILITSATPLVDLKNNFKVNPYRSGSGLVNVYNAVRSRVFIDPPYIGINQTRWSQPSNLDDQGVRTISYSLNFTNTDAEKSASVMLTHQPATSYTLYDKQGNYDATFLEAEIMRAWPPGNSSVDQSTVPQV
;
A
#
# COMPACT_ATOMS: atom_id res chain seq x y z
N MET A 1 25.07 62.62 -35.26
CA MET A 1 25.31 62.54 -33.81
C MET A 1 25.80 61.13 -33.52
N ASP A 2 27.12 60.93 -33.61
CA ASP A 2 27.77 59.68 -33.26
C ASP A 2 27.89 59.60 -31.74
N ILE A 3 26.95 58.90 -31.11
CA ILE A 3 27.10 58.53 -29.70
C ILE A 3 28.03 57.32 -29.68
N PRO A 4 29.22 57.39 -29.06
CA PRO A 4 30.11 56.25 -28.97
C PRO A 4 29.49 55.26 -27.98
N PHE A 5 28.72 54.31 -28.50
CA PHE A 5 28.33 53.14 -27.72
C PHE A 5 29.61 52.39 -27.40
N SER A 6 30.12 52.55 -26.17
CA SER A 6 31.25 51.76 -25.72
C SER A 6 30.91 50.29 -25.91
N ARG A 7 31.86 49.46 -26.37
CA ARG A 7 31.63 48.02 -26.63
C ARG A 7 30.87 47.33 -25.48
N ARG A 8 31.09 47.76 -24.23
CA ARG A 8 30.37 47.28 -23.05
C ARG A 8 28.86 47.58 -23.08
N LYS A 9 28.44 48.78 -23.49
CA LYS A 9 27.02 49.14 -23.59
C LYS A 9 26.32 48.38 -24.71
N LEU A 10 27.00 48.12 -25.84
CA LEU A 10 26.44 47.35 -26.94
C LEU A 10 26.25 45.88 -26.56
N VAL A 11 27.25 45.26 -25.91
CA VAL A 11 27.15 43.88 -25.42
C VAL A 11 26.03 43.75 -24.38
N LEU A 12 25.88 44.72 -23.47
CA LEU A 12 24.80 44.71 -22.49
C LEU A 12 23.42 44.82 -23.17
N PHE A 13 23.27 45.71 -24.16
CA PHE A 13 22.05 45.83 -24.94
C PHE A 13 21.69 44.52 -25.66
N LEU A 14 22.65 43.90 -26.35
CA LEU A 14 22.44 42.62 -27.03
C LEU A 14 22.06 41.49 -26.06
N ARG A 15 22.65 41.46 -24.86
CA ARG A 15 22.26 40.51 -23.80
C ARG A 15 20.83 40.73 -23.33
N VAL A 16 20.42 41.98 -23.10
CA VAL A 16 19.04 42.30 -22.70
C VAL A 16 18.05 41.92 -23.80
N VAL A 17 18.35 42.24 -25.07
CA VAL A 17 17.51 41.84 -26.21
C VAL A 17 17.41 40.31 -26.30
N TRP A 18 18.52 39.60 -26.13
CA TRP A 18 18.53 38.14 -26.11
C TRP A 18 17.69 37.56 -24.97
N VAL A 19 17.81 38.08 -23.74
CA VAL A 19 16.96 37.68 -22.60
C VAL A 19 15.48 37.95 -22.86
N LEU A 20 15.13 39.09 -23.47
CA LEU A 20 13.74 39.42 -23.82
C LEU A 20 13.18 38.48 -24.90
N ILE A 21 13.97 38.13 -25.91
CA ILE A 21 13.58 37.16 -26.94
C ILE A 21 13.37 35.78 -26.31
N LEU A 22 14.28 35.34 -25.43
CA LEU A 22 14.13 34.08 -24.68
C LEU A 22 12.87 34.09 -23.82
N PHE A 23 12.63 35.17 -23.05
CA PHE A 23 11.43 35.26 -22.21
C PHE A 23 10.14 35.23 -23.04
N TYR A 24 10.11 35.95 -24.16
CA TYR A 24 8.96 35.92 -25.07
C TYR A 24 8.77 34.54 -25.71
N GLY A 25 9.84 33.87 -26.12
CA GLY A 25 9.80 32.52 -26.71
C GLY A 25 9.37 31.45 -25.71
N GLU A 26 9.95 31.45 -24.51
CA GLU A 26 9.79 30.39 -23.51
C GLU A 26 8.49 30.50 -22.69
N ILE A 27 7.93 31.70 -22.56
CA ILE A 27 6.74 31.98 -21.75
C ILE A 27 5.64 32.65 -22.59
N GLY A 28 5.99 33.72 -23.32
CA GLY A 28 5.02 34.53 -24.05
C GLY A 28 4.26 33.77 -25.14
N ILE A 29 4.96 32.97 -25.95
CA ILE A 29 4.37 32.18 -27.05
C ILE A 29 3.40 31.13 -26.52
N PHE A 30 3.81 30.35 -25.52
CA PHE A 30 2.97 29.32 -24.90
C PHE A 30 1.69 29.93 -24.33
N TYR A 31 1.83 31.03 -23.58
CA TYR A 31 0.69 31.71 -22.97
C TYR A 31 -0.27 32.25 -24.03
N LYS A 32 0.26 32.91 -25.08
CA LYS A 32 -0.55 33.47 -26.18
C LYS A 32 -1.38 32.41 -26.92
N HIS A 33 -0.83 31.23 -27.21
CA HIS A 33 -1.54 30.20 -27.97
C HIS A 33 -2.60 29.48 -27.12
N ILE A 34 -2.32 29.18 -25.85
CA ILE A 34 -3.32 28.54 -24.99
C ILE A 34 -4.46 29.50 -24.64
N ARG A 35 -4.20 30.81 -24.52
CA ARG A 35 -5.24 31.86 -24.40
C ARG A 35 -6.25 31.87 -25.57
N GLN A 36 -5.86 31.37 -26.74
CA GLN A 36 -6.72 31.32 -27.92
C GLN A 36 -7.62 30.08 -27.95
N CYS A 37 -7.27 29.03 -27.20
CA CYS A 37 -8.13 27.88 -27.03
C CYS A 37 -9.26 28.27 -26.09
N LYS A 38 -10.52 28.05 -26.49
CA LYS A 38 -11.67 28.32 -25.62
C LYS A 38 -12.47 27.05 -25.42
N TRP A 39 -13.08 26.91 -24.25
CA TRP A 39 -14.07 25.87 -24.04
C TRP A 39 -15.16 25.97 -25.11
N PRO A 40 -15.57 24.84 -25.70
CA PRO A 40 -16.73 24.85 -26.57
C PRO A 40 -17.99 25.22 -25.78
N ALA A 41 -18.84 26.08 -26.37
CA ALA A 41 -20.07 26.70 -25.83
C ALA A 41 -19.90 27.79 -24.74
N LYS A 42 -21.04 28.41 -24.36
CA LYS A 42 -21.12 29.60 -23.49
C LYS A 42 -20.91 29.21 -22.02
N ASP A 43 -20.24 30.07 -21.25
CA ASP A 43 -20.14 29.97 -19.79
C ASP A 43 -21.55 29.98 -19.17
N ARG A 44 -22.08 28.79 -18.90
CA ARG A 44 -23.19 28.63 -17.98
C ARG A 44 -22.62 28.12 -16.65
N PRO A 45 -23.11 28.60 -15.49
CA PRO A 45 -22.57 28.21 -14.18
C PRO A 45 -22.54 26.70 -13.92
N GLU A 46 -23.43 25.95 -14.54
CA GLU A 46 -23.60 24.51 -14.39
C GLU A 46 -22.72 23.67 -15.33
N ALA A 47 -21.96 24.29 -16.22
CA ALA A 47 -21.10 23.60 -17.16
C ALA A 47 -19.93 22.87 -16.45
N VAL A 48 -19.66 21.64 -16.86
CA VAL A 48 -18.50 20.86 -16.40
C VAL A 48 -17.50 20.71 -17.53
N HIS A 49 -16.24 21.02 -17.25
CA HIS A 49 -15.17 21.11 -18.23
C HIS A 49 -14.22 19.92 -18.14
N VAL A 50 -14.07 19.16 -19.24
CA VAL A 50 -13.25 17.96 -19.35
C VAL A 50 -12.15 18.17 -20.40
N ALA A 51 -10.89 18.10 -19.98
CA ALA A 51 -9.73 18.09 -20.87
C ALA A 51 -9.31 16.64 -21.18
N ILE A 52 -8.95 16.36 -22.43
CA ILE A 52 -8.62 15.01 -22.92
C ILE A 52 -7.20 15.03 -23.48
N ILE A 53 -6.34 14.16 -22.97
CA ILE A 53 -4.94 14.05 -23.37
C ILE A 53 -4.73 12.65 -23.94
N ALA A 54 -4.24 12.55 -25.18
CA ALA A 54 -3.91 11.28 -25.82
C ALA A 54 -2.41 11.21 -26.11
N ASP A 55 -1.88 9.99 -26.09
CA ASP A 55 -0.50 9.62 -26.42
C ASP A 55 0.54 10.63 -25.90
N PRO A 56 0.60 10.88 -24.58
CA PRO A 56 1.70 11.65 -24.03
C PRO A 56 3.05 10.96 -24.29
N GLN A 57 3.08 9.61 -24.33
CA GLN A 57 4.23 8.77 -24.72
C GLN A 57 5.57 9.38 -24.35
N ILE A 58 5.87 9.42 -23.04
CA ILE A 58 7.13 10.03 -22.61
C ILE A 58 8.29 9.28 -23.28
N VAL A 59 9.18 10.05 -23.92
CA VAL A 59 10.28 9.48 -24.70
C VAL A 59 11.22 8.73 -23.77
N ASP A 60 11.56 7.50 -24.15
CA ASP A 60 12.45 6.63 -23.41
C ASP A 60 13.33 5.77 -24.35
N HIS A 61 14.05 4.79 -23.80
CA HIS A 61 14.94 3.90 -24.55
C HIS A 61 14.25 3.05 -25.62
N TYR A 62 12.93 2.89 -25.57
CA TYR A 62 12.14 2.14 -26.55
C TYR A 62 11.55 3.04 -27.65
N SER A 63 11.60 4.36 -27.49
CA SER A 63 11.04 5.30 -28.47
C SER A 63 11.81 5.42 -29.77
N TYR A 64 13.13 5.49 -29.69
CA TYR A 64 14.01 5.63 -30.86
C TYR A 64 15.25 4.78 -30.69
N ASP A 65 15.89 4.41 -31.80
CA ASP A 65 17.21 3.79 -31.81
C ASP A 65 18.31 4.82 -31.48
N GLN A 66 18.21 5.41 -30.28
CA GLN A 66 19.08 6.45 -29.73
C GLN A 66 19.57 6.02 -28.36
N THR A 67 20.86 6.24 -28.08
CA THR A 67 21.45 5.92 -26.78
C THR A 67 22.33 7.07 -26.27
N GLY A 68 22.58 7.09 -24.96
CA GLY A 68 23.50 8.03 -24.33
C GLY A 68 22.99 9.48 -24.32
N LEU A 69 23.84 10.43 -24.72
CA LEU A 69 23.57 11.87 -24.54
C LEU A 69 22.43 12.38 -25.44
N LEU A 70 22.25 11.79 -26.63
CA LEU A 70 21.22 12.23 -27.57
C LEU A 70 19.82 11.92 -27.05
N LEU A 71 19.62 10.71 -26.51
CA LEU A 71 18.36 10.32 -25.87
C LEU A 71 18.03 11.25 -24.70
N LYS A 72 18.99 11.47 -23.80
CA LYS A 72 18.80 12.38 -22.65
C LYS A 72 18.47 13.83 -23.07
N ALA A 73 19.02 14.29 -24.19
CA ALA A 73 18.68 15.59 -24.74
C ALA A 73 17.24 15.60 -25.26
N THR A 74 16.84 14.57 -26.01
CA THR A 74 15.47 14.41 -26.51
C THR A 74 14.46 14.36 -25.35
N GLU A 75 14.69 13.48 -24.36
CA GLU A 75 13.92 13.39 -23.10
C GLU A 75 13.75 14.75 -22.44
N PHE A 76 14.86 15.48 -22.24
CA PHE A 76 14.83 16.78 -21.60
C PHE A 76 13.95 17.81 -22.33
N PHE A 77 14.04 17.88 -23.66
CA PHE A 77 13.27 18.85 -24.44
C PHE A 77 11.79 18.47 -24.59
N THR A 78 11.48 17.18 -24.74
CA THR A 78 10.09 16.69 -24.80
C THR A 78 9.40 16.87 -23.46
N ASP A 79 10.07 16.53 -22.36
CA ASP A 79 9.58 16.68 -20.99
C ASP A 79 9.23 18.13 -20.66
N ILE A 80 10.17 19.06 -20.91
CA ILE A 80 9.94 20.48 -20.62
C ILE A 80 8.73 20.99 -21.39
N TYR A 81 8.59 20.58 -22.65
CA TYR A 81 7.49 21.01 -23.49
C TYR A 81 6.14 20.49 -22.99
N MET A 82 6.03 19.19 -22.70
CA MET A 82 4.80 18.58 -22.20
C MET A 82 4.42 19.14 -20.84
N ARG A 83 5.40 19.26 -19.94
CA ARG A 83 5.21 19.85 -18.61
C ARG A 83 4.67 21.28 -18.70
N LYS A 84 5.26 22.14 -19.54
CA LYS A 84 4.77 23.52 -19.72
C LYS A 84 3.36 23.56 -20.27
N SER A 85 3.07 22.74 -21.28
CA SER A 85 1.76 22.62 -21.89
C SER A 85 0.70 22.23 -20.85
N TYR A 86 1.01 21.23 -20.02
CA TYR A 86 0.11 20.76 -18.97
C TYR A 86 -0.05 21.76 -17.81
N ILE A 87 1.01 22.48 -17.43
CA ILE A 87 0.93 23.55 -16.42
C ILE A 87 -0.07 24.61 -16.85
N ILE A 88 0.00 25.07 -18.10
CA ILE A 88 -0.83 26.15 -18.58
C ILE A 88 -2.27 25.68 -18.80
N LEU A 89 -2.48 24.41 -19.20
CA LEU A 89 -3.80 23.79 -19.25
C LEU A 89 -4.52 23.84 -17.88
N GLN A 90 -3.78 23.80 -16.78
CA GLN A 90 -4.36 23.86 -15.43
C GLN A 90 -4.52 25.28 -14.87
N GLN A 91 -4.06 26.31 -15.58
CA GLN A 91 -4.17 27.71 -15.13
C GLN A 91 -5.57 28.30 -15.40
N GLN A 92 -5.84 29.43 -14.76
CA GLN A 92 -7.16 30.05 -14.56
C GLN A 92 -8.05 30.21 -15.81
N GLN A 93 -7.52 30.18 -17.03
CA GLN A 93 -8.32 30.36 -18.25
C GLN A 93 -8.87 29.07 -18.86
N GLN A 94 -8.23 27.92 -18.60
CA GLN A 94 -8.75 26.61 -19.01
C GLN A 94 -9.35 25.89 -17.80
N LYS A 95 -8.64 25.82 -16.67
CA LYS A 95 -9.14 25.28 -15.38
C LYS A 95 -10.15 24.12 -15.53
N PRO A 96 -9.75 22.99 -16.13
CA PRO A 96 -10.65 21.85 -16.29
C PRO A 96 -11.10 21.31 -14.93
N ASP A 97 -12.35 20.88 -14.83
CA ASP A 97 -12.87 20.13 -13.67
C ASP A 97 -12.39 18.67 -13.72
N THR A 98 -12.15 18.13 -14.91
CA THR A 98 -11.63 16.77 -15.11
C THR A 98 -10.61 16.71 -16.23
N VAL A 99 -9.57 15.90 -16.06
CA VAL A 99 -8.59 15.54 -17.10
C VAL A 99 -8.65 14.03 -17.32
N VAL A 100 -8.69 13.59 -18.57
CA VAL A 100 -8.68 12.16 -18.93
C VAL A 100 -7.48 11.88 -19.84
N PHE A 101 -6.64 10.91 -19.46
CA PHE A 101 -5.56 10.38 -20.28
C PHE A 101 -6.02 9.14 -21.05
N LEU A 102 -5.95 9.19 -22.37
CA LEU A 102 -6.35 8.14 -23.31
C LEU A 102 -5.18 7.21 -23.65
N GLY A 103 -4.57 6.58 -22.64
CA GLY A 103 -3.52 5.57 -22.86
C GLY A 103 -2.18 6.12 -23.30
N ASP A 104 -1.24 5.19 -23.43
CA ASP A 104 0.13 5.39 -23.87
C ASP A 104 0.85 6.45 -23.02
N LEU A 105 0.85 6.19 -21.71
CA LEU A 105 1.51 7.07 -20.74
C LEU A 105 3.02 7.08 -20.96
N MET A 106 3.58 5.90 -21.26
CA MET A 106 5.00 5.64 -21.51
C MET A 106 5.14 4.79 -22.76
N ASP A 107 6.23 5.00 -23.51
CA ASP A 107 6.48 4.27 -24.75
C ASP A 107 6.95 2.82 -24.48
N GLY A 108 7.87 2.63 -23.54
CA GLY A 108 8.32 1.31 -23.10
C GLY A 108 7.45 0.67 -22.01
N GLY A 109 6.25 1.18 -21.72
CA GLY A 109 5.45 0.83 -20.54
C GLY A 109 5.30 -0.68 -20.28
N ARG A 110 5.02 -1.46 -21.33
CA ARG A 110 4.90 -2.92 -21.25
C ARG A 110 6.25 -3.67 -21.23
N GLU A 111 7.29 -3.07 -21.81
CA GLU A 111 8.62 -3.66 -22.01
C GLU A 111 9.53 -3.48 -20.79
N TRP A 112 9.28 -2.45 -19.99
CA TRP A 112 10.08 -2.15 -18.81
C TRP A 112 9.96 -3.22 -17.71
N SER A 113 11.11 -3.52 -17.09
CA SER A 113 11.12 -4.17 -15.78
C SER A 113 10.41 -3.28 -14.75
N HIS A 114 9.87 -3.87 -13.69
CA HIS A 114 9.11 -3.13 -12.68
C HIS A 114 9.85 -1.89 -12.14
N LYS A 115 11.16 -2.02 -11.84
CA LYS A 115 12.00 -0.92 -11.35
C LYS A 115 12.10 0.23 -12.34
N ASN A 116 12.36 -0.07 -13.61
CA ASN A 116 12.52 0.96 -14.64
C ASN A 116 11.16 1.61 -14.95
N TRP A 117 10.09 0.79 -15.00
CA TRP A 117 8.73 1.27 -15.16
C TRP A 117 8.34 2.26 -14.06
N LEU A 118 8.69 1.97 -12.80
CA LEU A 118 8.37 2.86 -11.68
C LEU A 118 9.10 4.21 -11.80
N SER A 119 10.36 4.21 -12.25
CA SER A 119 11.12 5.43 -12.53
C SER A 119 10.46 6.27 -13.64
N GLU A 120 10.09 5.64 -14.75
CA GLU A 120 9.40 6.33 -15.85
C GLU A 120 8.00 6.79 -15.44
N TYR A 121 7.28 6.02 -14.63
CA TYR A 121 5.97 6.41 -14.10
C TYR A 121 6.07 7.61 -13.15
N GLN A 122 7.10 7.65 -12.28
CA GLN A 122 7.37 8.83 -11.45
C GLN A 122 7.71 10.07 -12.31
N ARG A 123 8.53 9.89 -13.36
CA ARG A 123 8.81 10.95 -14.34
C ARG A 123 7.51 11.44 -14.99
N PHE A 124 6.64 10.53 -15.43
CA PHE A 124 5.32 10.85 -15.97
C PHE A 124 4.48 11.69 -14.98
N LEU A 125 4.37 11.28 -13.71
CA LEU A 125 3.64 12.01 -12.69
C LEU A 125 4.21 13.41 -12.41
N LEU A 126 5.53 13.58 -12.50
CA LEU A 126 6.19 14.89 -12.35
C LEU A 126 5.90 15.83 -13.53
N LEU A 127 5.83 15.30 -14.74
CA LEU A 127 5.48 16.04 -15.95
C LEU A 127 4.00 16.46 -15.93
N PHE A 128 3.13 15.52 -15.56
CA PHE A 128 1.68 15.68 -15.56
C PHE A 128 1.09 15.89 -14.15
N ARG A 129 1.83 16.62 -13.31
CA ARG A 129 1.42 16.90 -11.93
C ARG A 129 0.15 17.75 -11.85
N ASN A 130 -0.89 17.22 -11.20
CA ASN A 130 -2.12 17.96 -10.91
C ASN A 130 -1.85 19.06 -9.87
N ARG A 131 -1.98 20.32 -10.27
CA ARG A 131 -1.71 21.51 -9.44
C ARG A 131 -2.93 21.98 -8.66
N ASN A 132 -4.13 21.54 -9.05
CA ASN A 132 -5.38 21.89 -8.38
C ASN A 132 -6.18 20.63 -7.98
N PRO A 133 -5.61 19.70 -7.18
CA PRO A 133 -6.23 18.41 -6.90
C PRO A 133 -7.56 18.51 -6.13
N SER A 134 -7.81 19.62 -5.45
CA SER A 134 -9.08 19.89 -4.77
C SER A 134 -10.24 20.21 -5.73
N THR A 135 -9.95 20.60 -6.97
CA THR A 135 -10.95 21.02 -7.96
C THR A 135 -10.91 20.25 -9.27
N THR A 136 -9.76 19.71 -9.64
CA THR A 136 -9.55 19.00 -10.91
C THR A 136 -9.31 17.53 -10.63
N ARG A 137 -10.14 16.64 -11.18
CA ARG A 137 -9.97 15.18 -11.11
C ARG A 137 -9.17 14.69 -12.30
N VAL A 138 -8.37 13.63 -12.15
CA VAL A 138 -7.58 13.04 -13.24
C VAL A 138 -7.87 11.56 -13.32
N TYR A 139 -8.16 11.08 -14.53
CA TYR A 139 -8.42 9.68 -14.83
C TYR A 139 -7.50 9.19 -15.94
N TYR A 140 -7.21 7.89 -15.93
CA TYR A 140 -6.29 7.24 -16.84
C TYR A 140 -6.93 6.02 -17.47
N MET A 141 -6.57 5.76 -18.72
CA MET A 141 -6.81 4.53 -19.46
C MET A 141 -5.46 3.95 -19.89
N ALA A 142 -5.38 2.64 -20.09
CA ALA A 142 -4.18 2.01 -20.62
C ALA A 142 -4.12 2.09 -22.14
N GLY A 143 -2.92 2.25 -22.69
CA GLY A 143 -2.64 2.12 -24.12
C GLY A 143 -1.86 0.85 -24.49
N ASN A 144 -1.68 0.60 -25.79
CA ASN A 144 -0.90 -0.57 -26.24
C ASN A 144 0.56 -0.48 -25.82
N HIS A 145 1.11 0.73 -25.64
CA HIS A 145 2.44 0.90 -25.08
C HIS A 145 2.52 0.62 -23.58
N ASP A 146 1.40 0.74 -22.86
CA ASP A 146 1.34 0.44 -21.43
C ASP A 146 1.18 -1.05 -21.13
N ILE A 147 0.29 -1.74 -21.86
CA ILE A 147 -0.13 -3.12 -21.52
C ILE A 147 -0.08 -4.12 -22.68
N GLY A 148 0.14 -3.68 -23.92
CA GLY A 148 -0.04 -4.50 -25.13
C GLY A 148 -1.49 -4.55 -25.62
N ILE A 149 -1.77 -5.38 -26.63
CA ILE A 149 -3.10 -5.47 -27.27
C ILE A 149 -3.49 -6.92 -27.61
N GLY A 150 -4.77 -7.25 -27.44
CA GLY A 150 -5.36 -8.55 -27.74
C GLY A 150 -4.66 -9.73 -27.06
N ASN A 151 -4.33 -10.77 -27.83
CA ASN A 151 -3.60 -11.95 -27.34
C ASN A 151 -2.13 -11.67 -26.97
N THR A 152 -1.64 -10.46 -27.24
CA THR A 152 -0.26 -10.04 -26.92
C THR A 152 -0.19 -9.06 -25.75
N VAL A 153 -1.30 -8.91 -25.00
CA VAL A 153 -1.30 -8.19 -23.72
C VAL A 153 -0.32 -8.87 -22.77
N VAL A 154 0.55 -8.07 -22.16
CA VAL A 154 1.49 -8.53 -21.15
C VAL A 154 0.77 -8.49 -19.81
N GLU A 155 0.34 -9.65 -19.29
CA GLU A 155 -0.45 -9.73 -18.05
C GLU A 155 0.23 -9.03 -16.86
N SER A 156 1.56 -9.15 -16.74
CA SER A 156 2.31 -8.46 -15.68
C SER A 156 2.32 -6.94 -15.83
N ALA A 157 2.19 -6.41 -17.06
CA ALA A 157 2.02 -4.99 -17.32
C ALA A 157 0.58 -4.53 -17.05
N LEU A 158 -0.42 -5.35 -17.40
CA LEU A 158 -1.83 -5.10 -17.08
C LEU A 158 -2.07 -5.03 -15.56
N ILE A 159 -1.55 -6.00 -14.81
CA ILE A 159 -1.62 -6.02 -13.34
C ILE A 159 -0.92 -4.80 -12.76
N ARG A 160 0.28 -4.47 -13.25
CA ARG A 160 1.04 -3.28 -12.82
C ARG A 160 0.28 -1.98 -13.11
N PHE A 161 -0.35 -1.86 -14.27
CA PHE A 161 -1.17 -0.68 -14.61
C PHE A 161 -2.36 -0.54 -13.65
N HIS A 162 -3.07 -1.64 -13.37
CA HIS A 162 -4.19 -1.65 -12.41
C HIS A 162 -3.76 -1.22 -11.01
N GLU A 163 -2.59 -1.66 -10.56
CA GLU A 163 -2.10 -1.40 -9.22
C GLU A 163 -1.63 0.06 -9.01
N TYR A 164 -0.89 0.62 -9.97
CA TYR A 164 -0.25 1.93 -9.80
C TYR A 164 -1.04 3.07 -10.45
N VAL A 165 -1.72 2.81 -11.57
CA VAL A 165 -2.42 3.84 -12.35
C VAL A 165 -3.92 3.82 -12.05
N GLY A 166 -4.52 2.63 -12.02
CA GLY A 166 -5.93 2.42 -11.71
C GLY A 166 -6.62 1.46 -12.67
N PRO A 167 -7.92 1.17 -12.46
CA PRO A 167 -8.64 0.19 -13.26
C PRO A 167 -8.73 0.63 -14.73
N THR A 168 -8.52 -0.30 -15.66
CA THR A 168 -8.55 -0.02 -17.11
C THR A 168 -9.98 0.16 -17.64
N ASN A 169 -10.98 -0.32 -16.90
CA ASN A 169 -12.40 -0.20 -17.21
C ASN A 169 -13.13 0.62 -16.13
N GLN A 170 -13.78 1.73 -16.50
CA GLN A 170 -14.50 2.59 -15.55
C GLN A 170 -15.74 3.25 -16.17
N VAL A 171 -16.76 3.49 -15.35
CA VAL A 171 -17.91 4.35 -15.70
C VAL A 171 -17.93 5.53 -14.75
N LEU A 172 -17.73 6.73 -15.28
CA LEU A 172 -17.65 7.97 -14.52
C LEU A 172 -18.92 8.79 -14.70
N HIS A 173 -19.50 9.26 -13.61
CA HIS A 173 -20.67 10.14 -13.65
C HIS A 173 -20.22 11.61 -13.55
N ILE A 174 -20.16 12.31 -14.68
CA ILE A 174 -19.60 13.67 -14.78
C ILE A 174 -20.59 14.58 -15.53
N GLY A 175 -20.96 15.71 -14.95
CA GLY A 175 -21.79 16.73 -15.62
C GLY A 175 -23.12 16.21 -16.16
N GLY A 176 -23.77 15.25 -15.48
CA GLY A 176 -25.02 14.63 -15.94
C GLY A 176 -24.85 13.50 -16.98
N HIS A 177 -23.61 13.16 -17.34
CA HIS A 177 -23.27 12.14 -18.34
C HIS A 177 -22.62 10.90 -17.70
N GLU A 178 -22.64 9.79 -18.42
CA GLU A 178 -21.87 8.58 -18.14
C GLU A 178 -20.67 8.50 -19.09
N ILE A 179 -19.47 8.79 -18.60
CA ILE A 179 -18.23 8.62 -19.37
C ILE A 179 -17.73 7.20 -19.16
N VAL A 180 -17.72 6.41 -20.23
CA VAL A 180 -17.27 5.02 -20.23
C VAL A 180 -15.82 4.97 -20.72
N LEU A 181 -14.89 4.74 -19.79
CA LEU A 181 -13.51 4.39 -20.09
C LEU A 181 -13.46 2.88 -20.32
N LEU A 182 -13.43 2.46 -21.58
CA LEU A 182 -13.42 1.04 -21.95
C LEU A 182 -12.02 0.59 -22.38
N ASP A 183 -11.52 -0.47 -21.75
CA ASP A 183 -10.30 -1.16 -22.13
C ASP A 183 -10.55 -2.03 -23.37
N THR A 184 -10.45 -1.40 -24.53
CA THR A 184 -10.62 -2.06 -25.82
C THR A 184 -9.43 -2.93 -26.20
N LEU A 185 -8.28 -2.77 -25.53
CA LEU A 185 -7.06 -3.54 -25.79
C LEU A 185 -7.20 -4.97 -25.32
N THR A 186 -7.68 -5.16 -24.09
CA THR A 186 -7.94 -6.49 -23.53
C THR A 186 -9.19 -7.13 -24.12
N LEU A 187 -10.18 -6.33 -24.52
CA LEU A 187 -11.41 -6.82 -25.18
C LEU A 187 -11.12 -7.56 -26.50
N GLU A 188 -10.02 -7.23 -27.16
CA GLU A 188 -9.56 -7.87 -28.40
C GLU A 188 -8.77 -9.18 -28.16
N SER A 189 -8.67 -9.62 -26.91
CA SER A 189 -8.02 -10.88 -26.53
C SER A 189 -9.04 -12.03 -26.58
N ASP A 190 -8.59 -13.21 -26.98
CA ASP A 190 -9.35 -14.45 -26.91
C ASP A 190 -9.26 -15.10 -25.51
N SER A 191 -8.35 -14.62 -24.66
CA SER A 191 -8.17 -15.14 -23.29
C SER A 191 -9.23 -14.58 -22.35
N ALA A 192 -10.09 -15.48 -21.83
CA ALA A 192 -11.11 -15.15 -20.84
C ALA A 192 -10.53 -14.50 -19.56
N GLY A 193 -9.30 -14.85 -19.19
CA GLY A 193 -8.60 -14.26 -18.04
C GLY A 193 -8.14 -12.82 -18.26
N VAL A 194 -8.03 -12.39 -19.51
CA VAL A 194 -7.58 -11.03 -19.90
C VAL A 194 -8.76 -10.15 -20.30
N ASN A 195 -9.69 -10.66 -21.10
CA ASN A 195 -10.80 -9.88 -21.65
C ASN A 195 -12.04 -9.82 -20.73
N GLY A 196 -12.08 -10.63 -19.67
CA GLY A 196 -13.30 -10.89 -18.90
C GLY A 196 -13.92 -9.64 -18.27
N SER A 197 -13.09 -8.74 -17.72
CA SER A 197 -13.59 -7.48 -17.14
C SER A 197 -14.19 -6.54 -18.20
N SER A 198 -13.57 -6.47 -19.37
CA SER A 198 -13.97 -5.59 -20.46
C SER A 198 -15.27 -6.09 -21.10
N HIS A 199 -15.40 -7.40 -21.33
CA HIS A 199 -16.66 -8.01 -21.78
C HIS A 199 -17.78 -7.81 -20.78
N SER A 200 -17.51 -8.05 -19.48
CA SER A 200 -18.51 -7.88 -18.42
C SER A 200 -19.05 -6.45 -18.35
N LEU A 201 -18.18 -5.44 -18.48
CA LEU A 201 -18.62 -4.04 -18.53
C LEU A 201 -19.50 -3.76 -19.75
N VAL A 202 -19.13 -4.25 -20.94
CA VAL A 202 -19.93 -4.02 -22.16
C VAL A 202 -21.29 -4.71 -22.06
N GLU A 203 -21.36 -5.94 -21.55
CA GLU A 203 -22.64 -6.64 -21.36
C GLU A 203 -23.52 -5.97 -20.30
N LEU A 204 -22.93 -5.49 -19.20
CA LEU A 204 -23.64 -4.72 -18.19
C LEU A 204 -24.28 -3.46 -18.79
N LEU A 205 -23.53 -2.72 -19.61
CA LEU A 205 -24.02 -1.52 -20.28
C LEU A 205 -25.09 -1.86 -21.33
N ARG A 206 -24.96 -3.01 -22.02
CA ARG A 206 -25.96 -3.51 -22.97
C ARG A 206 -27.28 -3.86 -22.29
N GLN A 207 -27.25 -4.44 -21.10
CA GLN A 207 -28.47 -4.78 -20.36
C GLN A 207 -29.18 -3.51 -19.83
N ASN A 208 -28.41 -2.47 -19.50
CA ASN A 208 -28.92 -1.20 -19.01
C ASN A 208 -29.32 -0.23 -20.15
N LYS A 209 -30.22 -0.63 -21.05
CA LYS A 209 -30.72 0.22 -22.17
C LYS A 209 -31.69 1.33 -21.73
N GLY A 210 -32.29 1.22 -20.56
CA GLY A 210 -33.23 2.20 -19.99
C GLY A 210 -32.58 3.33 -19.19
N HIS A 211 -31.28 3.55 -19.36
CA HIS A 211 -30.52 4.53 -18.59
C HIS A 211 -30.98 5.97 -18.91
N SER A 212 -31.06 6.81 -17.88
CA SER A 212 -31.54 8.20 -18.01
C SER A 212 -30.48 9.22 -18.43
N LYS A 213 -29.20 8.83 -18.47
CA LYS A 213 -28.05 9.74 -18.70
C LYS A 213 -27.34 9.45 -20.03
N PRO A 214 -27.00 10.45 -20.86
CA PRO A 214 -26.22 10.21 -22.09
C PRO A 214 -24.84 9.59 -21.81
N ARG A 215 -24.42 8.62 -22.63
CA ARG A 215 -23.13 7.91 -22.52
C ARG A 215 -22.09 8.46 -23.50
N ILE A 216 -20.86 8.65 -23.06
CA ILE A 216 -19.72 9.04 -23.91
C ILE A 216 -18.66 7.94 -23.80
N LEU A 217 -18.24 7.39 -24.92
CA LEU A 217 -17.24 6.33 -24.96
C LEU A 217 -15.84 6.92 -25.12
N PHE A 218 -14.91 6.47 -24.28
CA PHE A 218 -13.49 6.72 -24.40
C PHE A 218 -12.82 5.38 -24.69
N SER A 219 -11.92 5.36 -25.69
CA SER A 219 -11.11 4.20 -26.09
C SER A 219 -9.70 4.70 -26.35
N HIS A 220 -8.67 3.88 -26.15
CA HIS A 220 -7.32 4.25 -26.57
C HIS A 220 -7.19 4.07 -28.10
N VAL A 221 -7.47 2.87 -28.60
CA VAL A 221 -7.41 2.57 -30.04
C VAL A 221 -8.67 3.09 -30.76
N PRO A 222 -8.54 3.76 -31.92
CA PRO A 222 -9.67 4.20 -32.71
C PRO A 222 -10.60 3.07 -33.17
N LEU A 223 -11.88 3.40 -33.35
CA LEU A 223 -12.86 2.48 -33.89
C LEU A 223 -12.57 2.13 -35.35
N TRP A 224 -13.04 0.96 -35.78
CA TRP A 224 -12.83 0.48 -37.14
C TRP A 224 -13.45 1.43 -38.18
N ARG A 225 -12.69 1.74 -39.24
CA ARG A 225 -13.11 2.53 -40.38
C ARG A 225 -12.50 2.02 -41.70
N PRO A 226 -13.16 2.20 -42.86
CA PRO A 226 -12.60 1.82 -44.14
C PRO A 226 -11.28 2.57 -44.45
N PRO A 227 -10.32 1.93 -45.13
CA PRO A 227 -9.12 2.63 -45.61
C PRO A 227 -9.47 3.84 -46.47
N GLY A 228 -8.76 4.96 -46.28
CA GLY A 228 -9.02 6.21 -47.01
C GLY A 228 -10.20 7.05 -46.50
N THR A 229 -10.77 6.73 -45.33
CA THR A 229 -11.79 7.56 -44.67
C THR A 229 -11.25 8.98 -44.40
N PRO A 230 -11.97 10.05 -44.81
CA PRO A 230 -11.53 11.42 -44.58
C PRO A 230 -11.63 11.82 -43.11
N CYS A 231 -10.54 12.35 -42.55
CA CYS A 231 -10.38 12.69 -41.13
C CYS A 231 -10.77 14.12 -40.74
N GLY A 232 -11.46 14.84 -41.61
CA GLY A 232 -11.77 16.25 -41.42
C GLY A 232 -10.54 17.18 -41.54
N PRO A 233 -10.73 18.49 -41.34
CA PRO A 233 -9.75 19.52 -41.70
C PRO A 233 -8.60 19.69 -40.69
N LEU A 234 -8.65 19.03 -39.52
CA LEU A 234 -7.68 19.22 -38.44
C LEU A 234 -6.49 18.25 -38.48
N ARG A 235 -6.60 17.16 -39.26
CA ARG A 235 -5.51 16.21 -39.49
C ARG A 235 -4.30 16.92 -40.08
N GLN A 236 -3.09 16.59 -39.61
CA GLN A 236 -1.83 17.16 -40.11
C GLN A 236 -1.14 16.29 -41.15
N ASP A 237 -1.22 14.96 -41.05
CA ASP A 237 -0.71 14.08 -42.10
C ASP A 237 -1.69 14.04 -43.28
N SER A 238 -1.16 14.22 -44.49
CA SER A 238 -1.91 14.11 -45.75
C SER A 238 -2.01 12.67 -46.26
N LYS A 239 -1.31 11.72 -45.61
CA LYS A 239 -1.40 10.29 -45.93
C LYS A 239 -2.79 9.75 -45.58
N PRO A 240 -3.35 8.88 -46.44
CA PRO A 240 -4.60 8.19 -46.13
C PRO A 240 -4.40 7.29 -44.90
N LEU A 241 -5.45 7.17 -44.08
CA LEU A 241 -5.51 6.16 -43.04
C LEU A 241 -5.37 4.77 -43.68
N LEU A 242 -4.40 4.02 -43.19
CA LEU A 242 -4.19 2.62 -43.53
C LEU A 242 -4.74 1.79 -42.36
N ASN A 243 -5.15 0.55 -42.63
CA ASN A 243 -5.60 -0.38 -41.59
C ASN A 243 -4.44 -1.35 -41.30
N ARG A 244 -3.31 -0.83 -40.82
CA ARG A 244 -2.11 -1.62 -40.56
C ARG A 244 -2.27 -2.42 -39.27
N ARG A 245 -1.57 -3.55 -39.23
CA ARG A 245 -1.50 -4.44 -38.10
C ARG A 245 -0.06 -4.91 -37.96
N GLY A 246 0.46 -4.87 -36.74
CA GLY A 246 1.79 -5.33 -36.40
C GLY A 246 1.78 -6.16 -35.13
N TYR A 247 2.97 -6.60 -34.72
CA TYR A 247 3.17 -7.15 -33.38
C TYR A 247 2.93 -6.02 -32.36
N GLN A 248 1.95 -6.19 -31.47
CA GLN A 248 1.59 -5.27 -30.39
C GLN A 248 1.17 -3.82 -30.80
N PHE A 249 0.87 -3.57 -32.08
CA PHE A 249 0.34 -2.29 -32.54
C PHE A 249 -0.77 -2.47 -33.59
N ARG A 250 -1.77 -1.59 -33.55
CA ARG A 250 -2.88 -1.59 -34.51
C ARG A 250 -3.55 -0.23 -34.64
N ASP A 251 -3.59 0.31 -35.86
CA ASP A 251 -4.20 1.62 -36.15
C ASP A 251 -5.68 1.75 -35.71
N GLN A 252 -6.44 0.64 -35.66
CA GLN A 252 -7.89 0.62 -35.41
C GLN A 252 -8.37 -0.75 -34.86
N LEU A 253 -9.46 -0.78 -34.08
CA LEU A 253 -10.10 -2.00 -33.58
C LEU A 253 -10.63 -2.91 -34.71
N PHE A 254 -11.00 -4.16 -34.38
CA PHE A 254 -11.73 -4.98 -35.34
C PHE A 254 -13.15 -4.44 -35.59
N ARG A 255 -13.67 -4.73 -36.79
CA ARG A 255 -15.02 -4.33 -37.21
C ARG A 255 -16.10 -4.92 -36.29
N ASN A 256 -15.99 -6.20 -35.96
CA ASN A 256 -16.90 -6.89 -35.04
C ASN A 256 -16.87 -6.28 -33.63
N THR A 257 -15.68 -5.97 -33.09
CA THR A 257 -15.54 -5.32 -31.78
C THR A 257 -16.16 -3.93 -31.78
N THR A 258 -15.92 -3.16 -32.85
CA THR A 258 -16.52 -1.83 -33.02
C THR A 258 -18.05 -1.91 -33.05
N GLU A 259 -18.62 -2.83 -33.84
CA GLU A 259 -20.07 -3.04 -33.90
C GLU A 259 -20.63 -3.52 -32.55
N TYR A 260 -19.93 -4.43 -31.88
CA TYR A 260 -20.28 -4.97 -30.56
C TYR A 260 -20.36 -3.89 -29.48
N ILE A 261 -19.35 -3.00 -29.41
CA ILE A 261 -19.30 -1.90 -28.44
C ILE A 261 -20.36 -0.85 -28.74
N LEU A 262 -20.48 -0.42 -30.01
CA LEU A 262 -21.43 0.62 -30.38
C LEU A 262 -22.88 0.18 -30.12
N ASP A 263 -23.23 -1.06 -30.47
CA ASP A 263 -24.58 -1.59 -30.22
C ASP A 263 -24.91 -1.72 -28.73
N ALA A 264 -23.92 -2.12 -27.92
CA ALA A 264 -24.06 -2.28 -26.48
C ALA A 264 -24.17 -0.94 -25.74
N ILE A 265 -23.27 0.00 -26.02
CA ILE A 265 -23.12 1.25 -25.24
C ILE A 265 -24.05 2.34 -25.76
N GLN A 266 -24.33 2.38 -27.06
CA GLN A 266 -25.08 3.43 -27.75
C GLN A 266 -24.61 4.86 -27.36
N PRO A 267 -23.31 5.18 -27.52
CA PRO A 267 -22.76 6.45 -27.07
C PRO A 267 -23.26 7.62 -27.93
N VAL A 268 -23.33 8.82 -27.32
CA VAL A 268 -23.62 10.08 -28.02
C VAL A 268 -22.37 10.71 -28.66
N ALA A 269 -21.18 10.34 -28.18
CA ALA A 269 -19.88 10.71 -28.73
C ALA A 269 -18.82 9.67 -28.37
N VAL A 270 -17.77 9.56 -29.20
CA VAL A 270 -16.61 8.69 -28.96
C VAL A 270 -15.32 9.51 -29.00
N PHE A 271 -14.38 9.25 -28.09
CA PHE A 271 -13.04 9.83 -28.08
C PHE A 271 -11.97 8.73 -28.13
N SER A 272 -10.97 8.89 -29.03
CA SER A 272 -9.87 7.94 -29.23
C SER A 272 -8.48 8.60 -29.30
N GLY A 273 -7.38 7.84 -29.18
CA GLY A 273 -5.99 8.35 -29.09
C GLY A 273 -5.02 7.86 -30.18
N ASP A 274 -4.67 6.58 -30.17
CA ASP A 274 -3.49 5.88 -30.78
C ASP A 274 -3.06 6.27 -32.24
N ASP A 275 -3.85 7.01 -33.01
CA ASP A 275 -3.47 7.49 -34.37
C ASP A 275 -2.46 8.65 -34.34
N HIS A 276 -2.08 9.16 -33.17
CA HIS A 276 -1.22 10.34 -32.92
C HIS A 276 -1.65 11.66 -33.59
N ASP A 277 -2.60 11.63 -34.51
CA ASP A 277 -3.13 12.76 -35.26
C ASP A 277 -4.64 12.90 -35.07
N THR A 278 -5.15 14.10 -35.26
CA THR A 278 -6.57 14.39 -35.13
C THR A 278 -7.35 13.79 -36.30
N CYS A 279 -8.42 13.06 -35.99
CA CYS A 279 -9.35 12.53 -36.99
C CYS A 279 -10.79 12.65 -36.50
N THR A 280 -11.71 13.05 -37.36
CA THR A 280 -13.16 13.06 -37.05
C THR A 280 -13.89 12.16 -38.03
N VAL A 281 -14.60 11.16 -37.50
CA VAL A 281 -15.32 10.15 -38.29
C VAL A 281 -16.70 9.93 -37.71
N THR A 282 -17.69 9.70 -38.56
CA THR A 282 -19.07 9.38 -38.16
C THR A 282 -19.33 7.90 -38.38
N HIS A 283 -19.78 7.22 -37.34
CA HIS A 283 -20.12 5.79 -37.31
C HIS A 283 -21.63 5.59 -37.22
N THR A 284 -22.12 4.44 -37.70
CA THR A 284 -23.53 4.03 -37.54
C THR A 284 -23.65 3.03 -36.40
N VAL A 285 -24.59 3.27 -35.48
CA VAL A 285 -24.82 2.46 -34.27
C VAL A 285 -25.86 1.38 -34.55
N GLY A 286 -25.37 0.16 -34.82
CA GLY A 286 -26.20 -1.04 -34.94
C GLY A 286 -27.35 -0.94 -35.96
N SER A 287 -28.41 -1.71 -35.74
CA SER A 287 -29.65 -1.69 -36.54
C SER A 287 -30.56 -0.49 -36.26
N SER A 288 -30.20 0.39 -35.31
CA SER A 288 -30.99 1.56 -34.95
C SER A 288 -30.90 2.71 -35.97
N GLY A 289 -29.90 2.67 -36.86
CA GLY A 289 -29.66 3.71 -37.87
C GLY A 289 -29.15 5.04 -37.31
N LYS A 290 -28.95 5.16 -35.99
CA LYS A 290 -28.39 6.37 -35.35
C LYS A 290 -26.91 6.52 -35.71
N THR A 291 -26.47 7.77 -35.86
CA THR A 291 -25.06 8.08 -36.13
C THR A 291 -24.37 8.63 -34.89
N VAL A 292 -23.13 8.24 -34.64
CA VAL A 292 -22.27 8.79 -33.57
C VAL A 292 -20.96 9.30 -34.16
N THR A 293 -20.47 10.43 -33.66
CA THR A 293 -19.19 11.01 -34.09
C THR A 293 -18.07 10.56 -33.15
N GLU A 294 -16.99 10.04 -33.74
CA GLU A 294 -15.71 9.76 -33.10
C GLU A 294 -14.74 10.92 -33.35
N TYR A 295 -14.09 11.37 -32.27
CA TYR A 295 -13.00 12.34 -32.27
C TYR A 295 -11.72 11.64 -31.80
N THR A 296 -10.85 11.30 -32.74
CA THR A 296 -9.48 10.88 -32.43
C THR A 296 -8.67 12.11 -32.08
N ILE A 297 -8.09 12.13 -30.87
CA ILE A 297 -7.30 13.21 -30.30
C ILE A 297 -5.85 12.98 -30.68
N GLY A 298 -5.19 13.96 -31.30
CA GLY A 298 -3.78 13.83 -31.62
C GLY A 298 -2.88 13.92 -30.39
N ALA A 299 -1.66 13.42 -30.52
CA ALA A 299 -0.69 13.26 -29.43
C ALA A 299 -0.37 14.57 -28.69
N PHE A 300 -0.17 14.46 -27.38
CA PHE A 300 0.24 15.58 -26.53
C PHE A 300 1.74 15.89 -26.60
N GLY A 301 2.54 14.91 -27.05
CA GLY A 301 3.96 15.06 -27.35
C GLY A 301 4.21 15.50 -28.79
N TRP A 302 5.24 16.30 -29.03
CA TRP A 302 5.70 16.63 -30.39
C TRP A 302 6.60 15.55 -31.00
N ALA A 303 6.98 14.56 -30.20
CA ALA A 303 7.86 13.45 -30.57
C ALA A 303 7.11 12.29 -31.25
N SER A 304 5.78 12.23 -31.14
CA SER A 304 4.94 11.11 -31.64
C SER A 304 4.61 11.19 -33.14
N GLY A 305 5.57 11.61 -33.97
CA GLY A 305 5.43 11.63 -35.44
C GLY A 305 4.58 12.77 -36.02
N VAL A 306 3.85 13.53 -35.20
CA VAL A 306 3.15 14.76 -35.59
C VAL A 306 3.88 16.01 -35.10
N PRO A 307 4.11 17.02 -35.95
CA PRO A 307 4.90 18.20 -35.57
C PRO A 307 4.19 19.14 -34.62
N ILE A 308 2.88 18.96 -34.39
CA ILE A 308 2.07 19.85 -33.57
C ILE A 308 1.28 19.03 -32.55
N ALA A 309 1.61 19.19 -31.28
CA ALA A 309 0.85 18.59 -30.19
C ALA A 309 -0.59 19.12 -30.10
N SER A 310 -1.51 18.28 -29.62
CA SER A 310 -2.92 18.60 -29.42
C SER A 310 -3.51 18.01 -28.13
N TYR A 311 -4.68 18.50 -27.75
CA TYR A 311 -5.51 17.96 -26.68
C TYR A 311 -6.99 18.27 -26.98
N GLY A 312 -7.90 17.49 -26.39
CA GLY A 312 -9.34 17.68 -26.51
C GLY A 312 -9.91 18.55 -25.40
N LEU A 313 -10.95 19.34 -25.72
CA LEU A 313 -11.75 20.10 -24.76
C LEU A 313 -13.23 19.73 -24.94
N LEU A 314 -13.86 19.31 -23.86
CA LEU A 314 -15.25 18.88 -23.80
C LEU A 314 -15.98 19.65 -22.70
N THR A 315 -17.12 20.25 -23.04
CA THR A 315 -18.02 20.90 -22.08
C THR A 315 -19.29 20.09 -21.97
N LEU A 316 -19.67 19.75 -20.73
CA LEU A 316 -20.85 18.97 -20.40
C LEU A 316 -21.87 19.86 -19.67
N TYR A 317 -23.14 19.76 -20.05
CA TYR A 317 -24.24 20.48 -19.41
C TYR A 317 -25.21 19.49 -18.74
N PRO A 318 -25.60 19.72 -17.48
CA PRO A 318 -26.66 18.96 -16.82
C PRO A 318 -28.04 19.58 -17.13
N GLU A 319 -28.86 19.02 -18.02
CA GLU A 319 -30.29 19.42 -18.15
C GLU A 319 -31.22 18.20 -18.12
N PHE A 320 -32.31 18.32 -17.34
CA PHE A 320 -33.72 18.31 -17.80
C PHE A 320 -34.68 18.77 -16.67
N GLU A 321 -35.29 19.95 -16.82
CA GLU A 321 -36.64 20.31 -16.35
C GLU A 321 -37.40 20.76 -17.61
N ASP A 322 -38.40 20.02 -18.08
CA ASP A 322 -39.82 20.26 -17.73
C ASP A 322 -40.80 19.47 -18.62
N GLU A 323 -42.01 19.27 -18.09
CA GLU A 323 -43.14 18.51 -18.61
C GLU A 323 -43.74 19.08 -19.91
N ASN A 324 -44.34 18.18 -20.71
CA ASN A 324 -45.08 18.37 -21.97
C ASN A 324 -44.22 18.41 -23.26
N ILE A 325 -44.24 17.30 -24.01
CA ILE A 325 -44.61 17.25 -25.44
C ILE A 325 -44.68 15.78 -25.88
N HIS A 326 -45.89 15.36 -26.26
CA HIS A 326 -46.12 14.18 -27.06
C HIS A 326 -45.57 14.39 -28.48
N THR A 327 -45.09 13.30 -29.08
CA THR A 327 -44.85 13.04 -30.52
C THR A 327 -43.64 13.68 -31.21
N HIS A 328 -43.07 12.82 -32.07
CA HIS A 328 -42.12 13.03 -33.16
C HIS A 328 -40.61 12.91 -32.86
N SER A 329 -40.07 11.82 -33.43
CA SER A 329 -38.73 11.70 -33.99
C SER A 329 -38.23 13.03 -34.53
N ASP A 330 -37.26 13.66 -33.85
CA ASP A 330 -36.27 14.64 -34.35
C ASP A 330 -35.72 15.49 -33.18
N ASN A 331 -35.06 14.84 -32.22
CA ASN A 331 -34.26 15.55 -31.20
C ASN A 331 -32.85 14.92 -31.10
N LEU A 332 -32.19 14.82 -32.25
CA LEU A 332 -30.72 14.89 -32.34
C LEU A 332 -30.37 16.37 -32.14
N ASN A 333 -30.11 16.83 -30.90
CA ASN A 333 -29.37 18.08 -30.56
C ASN A 333 -29.49 18.46 -29.06
N ALA A 334 -29.37 17.51 -28.13
CA ALA A 334 -29.01 17.87 -26.75
C ALA A 334 -27.49 18.10 -26.70
N MET A 335 -27.10 19.38 -26.75
CA MET A 335 -25.79 19.88 -27.14
C MET A 335 -24.69 19.64 -26.09
N SER A 336 -23.83 18.63 -26.29
CA SER A 336 -22.41 18.76 -25.94
C SER A 336 -21.71 19.47 -27.10
N SER A 337 -21.31 20.72 -26.94
CA SER A 337 -20.44 21.34 -27.94
C SER A 337 -19.03 20.75 -27.80
N VAL A 338 -18.47 20.22 -28.88
CA VAL A 338 -17.13 19.64 -28.91
C VAL A 338 -16.23 20.54 -29.78
N SER A 339 -15.05 20.92 -29.29
CA SER A 339 -14.04 21.59 -30.12
C SER A 339 -12.65 20.99 -29.89
N VAL A 340 -11.99 20.58 -30.97
CA VAL A 340 -10.61 20.06 -30.95
C VAL A 340 -9.68 21.19 -31.37
N HIS A 341 -8.72 21.58 -30.51
CA HIS A 341 -7.80 22.71 -30.73
C HIS A 341 -6.35 22.26 -30.99
N LYS A 342 -5.58 23.06 -31.75
CA LYS A 342 -4.21 22.75 -32.24
C LYS A 342 -3.23 23.93 -32.08
N LYS A 343 -1.93 23.62 -31.87
CA LYS A 343 -0.68 24.43 -31.89
C LYS A 343 -0.01 24.82 -30.57
N ILE A 344 1.14 24.20 -30.31
CA ILE A 344 2.21 24.70 -29.44
C ILE A 344 3.55 24.53 -30.22
N THR A 345 4.43 25.54 -30.23
CA THR A 345 5.73 25.50 -30.95
C THR A 345 6.81 26.30 -30.20
N GLY A 346 8.03 25.75 -30.02
CA GLY A 346 9.27 26.50 -29.66
C GLY A 346 10.29 25.75 -28.78
N PHE A 347 11.59 25.88 -29.07
CA PHE A 347 12.74 25.04 -28.64
C PHE A 347 13.91 25.87 -28.03
N ASN A 348 14.69 25.25 -27.12
CA ASN A 348 16.07 25.51 -26.61
C ASN A 348 16.43 26.48 -25.44
N SER A 349 16.61 25.83 -24.26
CA SER A 349 17.77 25.79 -23.31
C SER A 349 18.26 26.99 -22.46
N ALA A 350 18.14 26.85 -21.12
CA ALA A 350 19.23 26.84 -20.09
C ALA A 350 18.84 27.42 -18.69
N ILE A 351 19.06 26.61 -17.62
CA ILE A 351 19.54 26.96 -16.25
C ILE A 351 18.57 27.51 -15.16
N VAL A 352 18.49 26.75 -14.04
CA VAL A 352 18.27 27.10 -12.59
C VAL A 352 16.86 27.52 -12.16
N ALA A 353 16.12 26.67 -11.44
CA ALA A 353 16.11 26.41 -9.98
C ALA A 353 15.19 27.35 -9.18
N ALA A 354 14.74 26.79 -8.06
CA ALA A 354 13.95 27.37 -6.97
C ALA A 354 12.42 27.44 -7.18
N ALA A 355 11.73 26.79 -6.23
CA ALA A 355 10.33 26.97 -5.84
C ALA A 355 9.26 26.26 -6.70
N ASN A 356 8.79 25.09 -6.26
CA ASN A 356 7.45 24.97 -5.64
C ASN A 356 6.99 23.49 -5.49
N HIS A 357 7.24 22.95 -4.29
CA HIS A 357 6.53 21.85 -3.61
C HIS A 357 5.01 22.13 -3.56
N ILE A 358 4.03 21.22 -3.40
CA ILE A 358 3.91 19.91 -2.75
C ILE A 358 2.86 19.03 -3.51
N THR A 359 3.19 17.82 -3.98
CA THR A 359 2.34 16.62 -4.25
C THR A 359 3.26 15.38 -4.30
N PRO A 360 2.75 14.15 -4.47
CA PRO A 360 2.90 12.98 -3.59
C PRO A 360 4.31 12.32 -3.59
N GLU A 361 5.37 13.08 -3.32
CA GLU A 361 6.70 12.57 -2.91
C GLU A 361 6.71 12.03 -1.48
N HIS A 362 5.59 12.07 -0.74
CA HIS A 362 5.58 11.83 0.70
C HIS A 362 5.70 10.36 1.16
N ILE A 363 6.07 9.43 0.29
CA ILE A 363 6.36 8.04 0.71
C ILE A 363 7.74 7.54 0.24
N ALA A 364 8.37 8.11 -0.79
CA ALA A 364 9.56 7.47 -1.37
C ALA A 364 10.83 8.34 -1.50
N ASP A 365 10.78 9.67 -1.35
CA ASP A 365 12.01 10.47 -1.37
C ASP A 365 11.92 11.71 -0.48
N TYR A 366 12.26 11.51 0.79
CA TYR A 366 12.74 12.58 1.64
C TYR A 366 14.20 12.29 1.98
N PRO A 367 15.17 12.90 1.28
CA PRO A 367 16.52 13.03 1.81
C PRO A 367 16.46 14.06 2.95
N GLY A 368 15.98 13.63 4.12
CA GLY A 368 15.91 14.45 5.32
C GLY A 368 14.67 14.32 6.22
N VAL A 369 13.63 13.57 5.84
CA VAL A 369 12.62 13.15 6.83
C VAL A 369 13.22 11.96 7.55
N LYS A 370 13.54 12.19 8.82
CA LYS A 370 13.80 11.10 9.76
C LYS A 370 12.75 10.02 9.53
N ARG A 371 13.22 8.79 9.37
CA ARG A 371 12.50 7.52 9.52
C ARG A 371 11.56 7.62 10.73
N VAL A 372 10.36 8.12 10.51
CA VAL A 372 9.40 8.41 11.57
C VAL A 372 8.08 7.86 11.06
N TRP A 373 7.54 6.89 11.79
CA TRP A 373 6.19 6.36 11.56
C TRP A 373 5.19 7.51 11.41
N PRO A 374 4.04 7.37 10.70
CA PRO A 374 3.09 8.48 10.51
C PRO A 374 2.54 9.10 11.83
N ASN A 375 2.81 8.47 12.97
CA ASN A 375 2.31 8.87 14.27
C ASN A 375 2.78 10.26 14.73
N PRO A 376 4.08 10.61 14.75
CA PRO A 376 4.50 11.96 15.15
C PRO A 376 4.00 13.05 14.22
N GLN A 377 3.66 12.76 12.96
CA GLN A 377 3.00 13.73 12.08
C GLN A 377 1.58 14.02 12.56
N ALA A 378 0.80 12.99 12.93
CA ALA A 378 -0.53 13.17 13.51
C ALA A 378 -0.48 13.97 14.83
N MET A 379 0.49 13.66 15.69
CA MET A 379 0.69 14.37 16.96
C MET A 379 1.07 15.84 16.74
N GLN A 380 2.01 16.12 15.83
CA GLN A 380 2.50 17.47 15.57
C GLN A 380 1.46 18.36 14.86
N GLU A 381 0.74 17.82 13.88
CA GLU A 381 -0.21 18.59 13.06
C GLU A 381 -1.56 18.82 13.77
N PHE A 382 -2.04 17.82 14.50
CA PHE A 382 -3.34 17.87 15.16
C PHE A 382 -3.27 18.10 16.68
N GLY A 383 -2.07 18.15 17.27
CA GLY A 383 -1.88 18.31 18.71
C GLY A 383 -2.44 17.14 19.53
N LEU A 384 -2.39 15.93 18.95
CA LEU A 384 -2.90 14.71 19.59
C LEU A 384 -1.77 14.02 20.37
N ASP A 385 -2.07 13.57 21.57
CA ASP A 385 -1.14 12.87 22.46
C ASP A 385 -1.83 11.79 23.30
N GLY A 386 -3.14 11.61 23.17
CA GLY A 386 -3.95 10.67 23.94
C GLY A 386 -4.61 11.29 25.18
N ALA A 387 -4.43 12.60 25.43
CA ALA A 387 -5.04 13.26 26.59
C ALA A 387 -6.56 13.07 26.64
N GLY A 388 -7.07 12.78 27.84
CA GLY A 388 -8.48 12.51 28.09
C GLY A 388 -8.95 11.09 27.74
N VAL A 389 -8.04 10.20 27.36
CA VAL A 389 -8.33 8.79 27.07
C VAL A 389 -7.67 7.90 28.13
N ASN A 390 -8.43 6.95 28.67
CA ASN A 390 -7.93 5.91 29.57
C ASN A 390 -7.47 4.70 28.76
N VAL A 391 -6.18 4.38 28.80
CA VAL A 391 -5.58 3.22 28.11
C VAL A 391 -5.09 2.21 29.13
N CYS A 392 -5.60 0.99 29.06
CA CYS A 392 -5.34 -0.05 30.05
C CYS A 392 -4.59 -1.21 29.42
N ILE A 393 -3.67 -1.79 30.19
CA ILE A 393 -2.77 -2.83 29.74
C ILE A 393 -2.96 -4.04 30.64
N ILE A 394 -3.29 -5.19 30.04
CA ILE A 394 -3.38 -6.48 30.74
C ILE A 394 -2.13 -7.27 30.37
N ASP A 395 -1.16 -7.34 31.29
CA ASP A 395 0.18 -7.86 31.01
C ASP A 395 0.92 -8.31 32.29
N SER A 396 2.24 -8.43 32.28
CA SER A 396 3.07 -8.91 33.40
C SER A 396 3.31 -7.89 34.52
N GLY A 397 2.86 -6.64 34.35
CA GLY A 397 3.08 -5.53 35.27
C GLY A 397 3.81 -4.36 34.60
N VAL A 398 4.07 -3.30 35.36
CA VAL A 398 4.85 -2.14 34.91
C VAL A 398 5.84 -1.70 36.00
N ASP A 399 7.08 -1.42 35.62
CA ASP A 399 7.99 -0.62 36.45
C ASP A 399 7.63 0.87 36.32
N TYR A 400 6.58 1.29 37.02
CA TYR A 400 6.13 2.68 37.04
C TYR A 400 7.14 3.65 37.66
N ASN A 401 8.20 3.15 38.33
CA ASN A 401 9.30 3.99 38.81
C ASN A 401 10.27 4.36 37.68
N HIS A 402 10.15 3.74 36.51
CA HIS A 402 10.95 4.07 35.35
C HIS A 402 10.72 5.54 34.94
N PRO A 403 11.77 6.38 34.80
CA PRO A 403 11.61 7.81 34.51
C PRO A 403 10.84 8.11 33.22
N GLU A 404 11.09 7.31 32.17
CA GLU A 404 10.35 7.40 30.90
C GLU A 404 8.86 7.11 31.03
N LEU A 405 8.45 6.39 32.08
CA LEU A 405 7.06 6.06 32.39
C LEU A 405 6.48 6.96 33.49
N GLY A 406 7.15 8.05 33.85
CA GLY A 406 6.69 9.05 34.82
C GLY A 406 7.27 8.94 36.23
N GLY A 407 7.83 7.78 36.62
CA GLY A 407 8.52 7.63 37.90
C GLY A 407 7.62 7.71 39.14
N CYS A 408 6.35 7.34 39.01
CA CYS A 408 5.33 7.50 40.05
C CYS A 408 4.19 6.48 39.90
N TRP A 409 3.35 6.33 40.93
CA TRP A 409 2.14 5.49 40.91
C TRP A 409 1.02 6.12 41.72
N LYS A 410 -0.17 6.29 41.11
CA LYS A 410 -1.40 6.79 41.76
C LYS A 410 -1.21 8.09 42.58
N THR A 411 -0.31 8.97 42.13
CA THR A 411 -0.14 10.33 42.65
C THR A 411 -0.66 11.36 41.66
N GLU A 412 -0.98 12.57 42.11
CA GLU A 412 -1.40 13.66 41.22
C GLU A 412 -0.34 13.92 40.14
N GLY A 413 -0.78 14.10 38.89
CA GLY A 413 0.10 14.30 37.73
C GLY A 413 0.76 13.02 37.17
N CYS A 414 0.54 11.87 37.78
CA CYS A 414 1.11 10.61 37.32
C CYS A 414 0.37 10.03 36.09
N PRO A 415 1.06 9.42 35.10
CA PRO A 415 0.38 8.64 34.05
C PRO A 415 -0.46 7.49 34.60
N TRP A 416 0.08 6.77 35.57
CA TRP A 416 -0.46 5.52 36.06
C TRP A 416 -1.42 5.76 37.21
N GLN A 417 -2.71 5.90 36.89
CA GLN A 417 -3.78 6.19 37.85
C GLN A 417 -4.64 4.97 38.17
N LEU A 418 -4.64 3.97 37.30
CA LEU A 418 -5.52 2.80 37.37
C LEU A 418 -4.69 1.51 37.47
N GLY A 419 -5.35 0.39 37.79
CA GLY A 419 -4.72 -0.91 37.77
C GLY A 419 -4.41 -1.53 39.14
N TYR A 420 -4.04 -2.81 39.08
CA TYR A 420 -4.02 -3.75 40.20
C TYR A 420 -3.21 -5.02 39.84
N ASP A 421 -2.65 -5.69 40.85
CA ASP A 421 -2.06 -7.03 40.74
C ASP A 421 -3.07 -8.07 41.26
N PHE A 422 -3.44 -9.02 40.41
CA PHE A 422 -4.48 -10.01 40.73
C PHE A 422 -3.95 -11.30 41.38
N LEU A 423 -2.64 -11.51 41.42
CA LEU A 423 -2.07 -12.83 41.75
C LEU A 423 -0.89 -12.79 42.73
N GLY A 424 -0.01 -11.80 42.65
CA GLY A 424 1.23 -11.72 43.44
C GLY A 424 2.36 -12.64 42.96
N ASP A 425 3.59 -12.34 43.41
CA ASP A 425 4.83 -12.93 42.86
C ASP A 425 4.95 -14.46 43.01
N GLU A 426 4.32 -15.01 44.05
CA GLU A 426 4.44 -16.42 44.45
C GLU A 426 3.43 -17.37 43.78
N TYR A 427 2.53 -16.87 42.92
CA TYR A 427 1.53 -17.72 42.27
C TYR A 427 2.16 -18.79 41.35
N ARG A 428 1.71 -20.05 41.46
CA ARG A 428 2.23 -21.20 40.68
C ARG A 428 1.12 -22.02 40.01
N GLY A 429 -0.03 -21.41 39.74
CA GLY A 429 -1.19 -22.11 39.20
C GLY A 429 -2.07 -22.76 40.27
N GLU A 430 -2.80 -23.80 39.87
CA GLU A 430 -3.83 -24.45 40.68
C GLU A 430 -3.32 -24.85 42.08
N GLY A 431 -4.11 -24.54 43.11
CA GLY A 431 -3.78 -24.81 44.50
C GLY A 431 -2.86 -23.78 45.17
N THR A 432 -2.35 -22.78 44.45
CA THR A 432 -1.59 -21.67 45.04
C THR A 432 -2.52 -20.50 45.40
N PRO A 433 -2.54 -20.02 46.67
CA PRO A 433 -3.35 -18.86 47.03
C PRO A 433 -2.91 -17.59 46.30
N LEU A 434 -3.87 -16.83 45.77
CA LEU A 434 -3.63 -15.49 45.21
C LEU A 434 -3.24 -14.52 46.33
N LYS A 435 -2.23 -13.69 46.08
CA LYS A 435 -1.78 -12.60 46.95
C LYS A 435 -1.84 -11.26 46.19
N PRO A 436 -3.05 -10.78 45.85
CA PRO A 436 -3.21 -9.56 45.08
C PRO A 436 -2.68 -8.32 45.81
N SER A 437 -2.37 -7.27 45.06
CA SER A 437 -1.73 -6.05 45.56
C SER A 437 -2.15 -4.82 44.73
N ASP A 438 -2.16 -3.64 45.35
CA ASP A 438 -2.38 -2.36 44.65
C ASP A 438 -1.23 -1.94 43.74
N PHE A 439 -0.11 -2.68 43.77
CA PHE A 439 1.13 -2.35 43.08
C PHE A 439 1.46 -3.43 42.03
N PRO A 440 1.11 -3.22 40.75
CA PRO A 440 1.36 -4.17 39.66
C PRO A 440 2.80 -4.04 39.13
N MET A 441 3.78 -4.21 40.02
CA MET A 441 5.20 -4.11 39.67
C MET A 441 5.59 -5.24 38.71
N ASP A 442 6.31 -4.89 37.65
CA ASP A 442 6.81 -5.87 36.70
C ASP A 442 8.09 -6.54 37.21
N CYS A 443 8.13 -7.86 37.06
CA CYS A 443 9.32 -8.67 37.33
C CYS A 443 9.70 -9.57 36.14
N LEU A 444 8.88 -9.58 35.08
CA LEU A 444 9.15 -10.30 33.84
C LEU A 444 9.80 -9.39 32.80
N GLY A 445 9.39 -8.12 32.78
CA GLY A 445 9.90 -7.08 31.89
C GLY A 445 9.06 -6.85 30.63
N HIS A 446 8.23 -7.81 30.24
CA HIS A 446 7.39 -7.72 29.05
C HIS A 446 6.36 -6.58 29.15
N GLY A 447 5.61 -6.49 30.25
CA GLY A 447 4.61 -5.45 30.45
C GLY A 447 5.21 -4.04 30.54
N THR A 448 6.41 -3.88 31.11
CA THR A 448 7.15 -2.61 31.09
C THR A 448 7.58 -2.23 29.67
N HIS A 449 7.92 -3.20 28.83
CA HIS A 449 8.26 -2.98 27.41
C HIS A 449 7.06 -2.53 26.60
N VAL A 450 5.94 -3.23 26.77
CA VAL A 450 4.63 -2.85 26.22
C VAL A 450 4.24 -1.45 26.68
N ALA A 451 4.41 -1.13 27.96
CA ALA A 451 4.12 0.18 28.52
C ALA A 451 4.91 1.31 27.84
N GLY A 452 6.22 1.13 27.60
CA GLY A 452 7.04 2.15 26.94
C GLY A 452 6.58 2.49 25.52
N ILE A 453 6.10 1.51 24.76
CA ILE A 453 5.60 1.71 23.38
C ILE A 453 4.38 2.63 23.35
N ILE A 454 3.53 2.59 24.37
CA ILE A 454 2.31 3.42 24.42
C ILE A 454 2.54 4.72 25.20
N ALA A 455 3.19 4.60 26.36
CA ALA A 455 3.20 5.61 27.41
C ALA A 455 4.53 6.37 27.57
N GLY A 456 5.60 5.98 26.86
CA GLY A 456 6.92 6.58 26.99
C GLY A 456 6.90 8.11 26.82
N ARG A 457 7.49 8.84 27.76
CA ARG A 457 7.48 10.31 27.83
C ARG A 457 8.88 10.93 27.84
N GLY A 458 9.91 10.12 27.97
CA GLY A 458 11.27 10.62 28.14
C GLY A 458 12.04 10.70 26.83
N PRO A 459 13.32 11.08 26.91
CA PRO A 459 14.17 11.30 25.75
C PRO A 459 14.62 10.00 25.06
N GLN A 460 14.60 8.85 25.74
CA GLN A 460 15.03 7.58 25.16
C GLN A 460 13.87 6.81 24.50
N VAL A 461 12.67 6.90 25.06
CA VAL A 461 11.49 6.18 24.59
C VAL A 461 10.29 7.13 24.56
N HIS A 462 9.80 7.38 23.34
CA HIS A 462 8.60 8.17 23.12
C HIS A 462 7.46 7.25 22.66
N GLY A 463 6.45 7.11 23.51
CA GLY A 463 5.29 6.28 23.28
C GLY A 463 4.34 6.89 22.24
N VAL A 464 3.40 6.07 21.77
CA VAL A 464 2.42 6.49 20.75
C VAL A 464 1.41 7.50 21.30
N ALA A 465 0.97 7.35 22.56
CA ALA A 465 -0.06 8.18 23.19
C ALA A 465 0.38 8.63 24.60
N PRO A 466 1.47 9.41 24.72
CA PRO A 466 2.08 9.73 26.01
C PRO A 466 1.16 10.54 26.92
N GLY A 467 0.21 11.33 26.41
CA GLY A 467 -0.73 12.14 27.19
C GLY A 467 -1.90 11.37 27.80
N ALA A 468 -2.08 10.09 27.47
CA ALA A 468 -3.14 9.26 28.03
C ALA A 468 -2.99 9.00 29.54
N THR A 469 -4.09 8.61 30.18
CA THR A 469 -4.09 8.06 31.54
C THR A 469 -4.02 6.55 31.45
N PHE A 470 -3.12 5.94 32.21
CA PHE A 470 -2.79 4.53 32.09
C PHE A 470 -3.26 3.70 33.28
N GLY A 471 -3.66 2.46 32.97
CA GLY A 471 -3.89 1.40 33.95
C GLY A 471 -3.07 0.16 33.64
N MET A 472 -2.44 -0.43 34.65
CA MET A 472 -1.74 -1.71 34.51
C MET A 472 -2.42 -2.81 35.35
N TYR A 473 -2.89 -3.86 34.68
CA TYR A 473 -3.56 -5.00 35.28
C TYR A 473 -2.64 -6.20 35.15
N ARG A 474 -1.91 -6.50 36.23
CA ARG A 474 -0.91 -7.55 36.23
C ARG A 474 -1.57 -8.93 36.34
N VAL A 475 -1.29 -9.79 35.36
CA VAL A 475 -1.89 -11.13 35.23
C VAL A 475 -0.88 -12.27 35.15
N TYR A 476 0.42 -11.99 35.23
CA TYR A 476 1.48 -13.01 35.31
C TYR A 476 2.30 -12.94 36.60
N SER A 477 2.66 -14.11 37.11
CA SER A 477 3.55 -14.26 38.27
C SER A 477 5.00 -13.95 37.91
N CYS A 478 5.81 -13.66 38.92
CA CYS A 478 7.26 -13.65 38.72
C CYS A 478 7.78 -15.04 38.36
N PRO A 479 8.81 -15.12 37.51
CA PRO A 479 9.31 -16.40 37.04
C PRO A 479 10.01 -17.15 38.16
N VAL A 480 9.78 -18.47 38.23
CA VAL A 480 10.59 -19.41 39.02
C VAL A 480 11.02 -20.54 38.12
N ASN A 481 12.33 -20.80 38.09
CA ASN A 481 12.94 -21.75 37.14
C ASN A 481 12.53 -21.44 35.69
N GLY A 482 12.47 -20.15 35.33
CA GLY A 482 12.14 -19.68 33.98
C GLY A 482 10.65 -19.72 33.60
N SER A 483 9.75 -20.17 34.49
CA SER A 483 8.31 -20.26 34.20
C SER A 483 7.48 -19.26 34.99
N SER A 484 6.53 -18.61 34.32
CA SER A 484 5.52 -17.73 34.92
C SER A 484 4.12 -18.28 34.69
N TYR A 485 3.20 -17.94 35.59
CA TYR A 485 1.88 -18.55 35.67
C TYR A 485 0.78 -17.50 35.58
N THR A 486 -0.30 -17.85 34.88
CA THR A 486 -1.55 -17.12 34.80
C THR A 486 -2.72 -18.11 34.75
N ASP A 487 -3.95 -17.62 34.84
CA ASP A 487 -5.17 -18.42 34.74
C ASP A 487 -6.28 -17.60 34.04
N SER A 488 -7.15 -18.27 33.29
CA SER A 488 -8.25 -17.60 32.58
C SER A 488 -9.19 -16.82 33.51
N SER A 489 -9.39 -17.29 34.75
CA SER A 489 -10.20 -16.55 35.75
C SER A 489 -9.53 -15.23 36.18
N ILE A 490 -8.20 -15.18 36.19
CA ILE A 490 -7.43 -13.96 36.49
C ILE A 490 -7.55 -12.98 35.32
N LEU A 491 -7.45 -13.46 34.08
CA LEU A 491 -7.61 -12.65 32.88
C LEU A 491 -9.01 -12.01 32.82
N LEU A 492 -10.06 -12.80 33.10
CA LEU A 492 -11.44 -12.30 33.14
C LEU A 492 -11.63 -11.23 34.23
N GLN A 493 -11.10 -11.44 35.44
CA GLN A 493 -11.15 -10.45 36.53
C GLN A 493 -10.41 -9.17 36.16
N ALA A 494 -9.25 -9.28 35.51
CA ALA A 494 -8.48 -8.12 35.05
C ALA A 494 -9.24 -7.31 33.98
N ALA A 495 -9.87 -7.96 33.01
CA ALA A 495 -10.69 -7.28 32.01
C ALA A 495 -11.95 -6.63 32.61
N GLU A 496 -12.59 -7.29 33.58
CA GLU A 496 -13.73 -6.71 34.31
C GLU A 496 -13.32 -5.47 35.10
N ALA A 497 -12.19 -5.55 35.82
CA ALA A 497 -11.64 -4.41 36.56
C ALA A 497 -11.28 -3.26 35.61
N ALA A 498 -10.63 -3.54 34.47
CA ALA A 498 -10.35 -2.53 33.46
C ALA A 498 -11.63 -1.85 32.94
N TYR A 499 -12.67 -2.61 32.66
CA TYR A 499 -13.95 -2.03 32.28
C TYR A 499 -14.54 -1.12 33.37
N ASN A 500 -14.53 -1.58 34.62
CA ASN A 500 -15.08 -0.85 35.77
C ASN A 500 -14.30 0.43 36.11
N ASP A 501 -12.98 0.42 35.89
CA ASP A 501 -12.10 1.59 36.03
C ASP A 501 -12.27 2.60 34.88
N GLY A 502 -13.16 2.32 33.92
CA GLY A 502 -13.52 3.24 32.83
C GLY A 502 -12.48 3.29 31.71
N CYS A 503 -11.77 2.19 31.47
CA CYS A 503 -10.83 2.11 30.35
C CYS A 503 -11.55 2.29 29.01
N ASN A 504 -10.99 3.15 28.14
CA ASN A 504 -11.51 3.38 26.80
C ASN A 504 -10.85 2.47 25.77
N VAL A 505 -9.60 2.10 26.02
CA VAL A 505 -8.80 1.20 25.18
C VAL A 505 -8.15 0.16 26.08
N ILE A 506 -8.18 -1.11 25.69
CA ILE A 506 -7.47 -2.19 26.37
C ILE A 506 -6.46 -2.80 25.40
N ASN A 507 -5.19 -2.83 25.79
CA ASN A 507 -4.14 -3.60 25.11
C ASN A 507 -4.01 -4.98 25.77
N VAL A 508 -3.99 -6.02 24.95
CA VAL A 508 -3.81 -7.41 25.37
C VAL A 508 -2.71 -8.06 24.54
N SER A 509 -1.52 -8.13 25.11
CA SER A 509 -0.31 -8.65 24.45
C SER A 509 0.01 -10.09 24.89
N LEU A 510 -1.02 -10.95 24.90
CA LEU A 510 -0.93 -12.37 25.26
C LEU A 510 -1.73 -13.23 24.28
N GLY A 511 -1.38 -14.51 24.20
CA GLY A 511 -2.09 -15.53 23.41
C GLY A 511 -2.55 -16.70 24.29
N LEU A 512 -3.69 -17.29 23.93
CA LEU A 512 -4.31 -18.44 24.59
C LEU A 512 -4.54 -19.57 23.57
N THR A 513 -5.76 -20.09 23.50
CA THR A 513 -6.17 -21.14 22.55
C THR A 513 -6.37 -20.58 21.14
N GLY A 514 -6.58 -21.43 20.13
CA GLY A 514 -6.77 -20.98 18.74
C GLY A 514 -8.18 -20.51 18.37
N TRP A 515 -9.18 -20.69 19.24
CA TRP A 515 -10.60 -20.56 18.87
C TRP A 515 -11.20 -19.21 19.25
N SER A 516 -12.11 -18.69 18.41
CA SER A 516 -12.74 -17.39 18.63
C SER A 516 -13.65 -17.35 19.87
N GLU A 517 -14.17 -18.51 20.28
CA GLU A 517 -15.07 -18.69 21.43
C GLU A 517 -14.35 -18.88 22.78
N ASP A 518 -13.03 -18.67 22.82
CA ASP A 518 -12.29 -18.59 24.08
C ASP A 518 -12.99 -17.62 25.05
N ALA A 519 -13.19 -18.05 26.30
CA ALA A 519 -14.00 -17.31 27.27
C ALA A 519 -13.50 -15.88 27.51
N PHE A 520 -12.17 -15.68 27.50
CA PHE A 520 -11.58 -14.36 27.67
C PHE A 520 -11.80 -13.51 26.42
N GLY A 521 -11.61 -14.09 25.24
CA GLY A 521 -11.89 -13.46 23.96
C GLY A 521 -13.35 -12.99 23.82
N VAL A 522 -14.32 -13.86 24.14
CA VAL A 522 -15.77 -13.54 24.12
C VAL A 522 -16.10 -12.41 25.09
N TYR A 523 -15.50 -12.41 26.28
CA TYR A 523 -15.69 -11.33 27.24
C TYR A 523 -15.17 -10.00 26.70
N LEU A 524 -13.97 -9.99 26.11
CA LEU A 524 -13.40 -8.79 25.48
C LEU A 524 -14.27 -8.30 24.31
N SER A 525 -14.82 -9.19 23.48
CA SER A 525 -15.78 -8.82 22.42
C SER A 525 -16.99 -8.09 22.99
N THR A 526 -17.51 -8.55 24.14
CA THR A 526 -18.62 -7.89 24.84
C THR A 526 -18.24 -6.48 25.34
N LEU A 527 -16.98 -6.26 25.73
CA LEU A 527 -16.50 -4.93 26.12
C LEU A 527 -16.44 -3.98 24.92
N VAL A 528 -16.13 -4.49 23.72
CA VAL A 528 -16.17 -3.70 22.47
C VAL A 528 -17.56 -3.18 22.19
N ASP A 529 -18.58 -4.03 22.34
CA ASP A 529 -19.98 -3.63 22.15
C ASP A 529 -20.43 -2.60 23.21
N LYS A 530 -19.77 -2.56 24.37
CA LYS A 530 -19.97 -1.55 25.42
C LYS A 530 -19.12 -0.28 25.24
N GLY A 531 -18.40 -0.15 24.11
CA GLY A 531 -17.67 1.06 23.73
C GLY A 531 -16.18 1.10 24.07
N VAL A 532 -15.59 -0.03 24.46
CA VAL A 532 -14.14 -0.17 24.75
C VAL A 532 -13.41 -0.76 23.55
N ASN A 533 -12.44 -0.05 22.97
CA ASN A 533 -11.62 -0.64 21.92
C ASN A 533 -10.61 -1.63 22.52
N VAL A 534 -10.47 -2.82 21.93
CA VAL A 534 -9.50 -3.82 22.38
C VAL A 534 -8.52 -4.12 21.24
N ALA A 535 -7.23 -3.95 21.49
CA ALA A 535 -6.15 -4.34 20.59
C ALA A 535 -5.49 -5.62 21.13
N ALA A 536 -5.35 -6.63 20.28
CA ALA A 536 -4.82 -7.93 20.67
C ALA A 536 -3.76 -8.43 19.66
N ALA A 537 -2.64 -8.92 20.19
CA ALA A 537 -1.57 -9.52 19.41
C ALA A 537 -1.98 -10.86 18.82
N VAL A 538 -1.71 -11.11 17.53
CA VAL A 538 -2.13 -12.36 16.86
C VAL A 538 -1.30 -13.60 17.19
N GLY A 539 -0.12 -13.43 17.79
CA GLY A 539 0.83 -14.52 18.09
C GLY A 539 2.12 -14.45 17.27
N ASN A 540 3.08 -15.31 17.61
CA ASN A 540 4.44 -15.29 17.05
C ASN A 540 4.84 -16.62 16.39
N ASP A 541 3.84 -17.40 15.96
CA ASP A 541 4.00 -18.75 15.42
C ASP A 541 3.89 -18.81 13.89
N GLY A 542 3.98 -17.67 13.20
CA GLY A 542 3.78 -17.57 11.74
C GLY A 542 4.69 -18.48 10.92
N VAL A 543 5.87 -18.86 11.44
CA VAL A 543 6.78 -19.81 10.80
C VAL A 543 6.19 -21.23 10.69
N ASN A 544 5.22 -21.56 11.54
CA ASN A 544 4.55 -22.86 11.56
C ASN A 544 3.44 -22.96 10.50
N GLY A 545 3.14 -21.87 9.78
CA GLY A 545 2.23 -21.84 8.63
C GLY A 545 0.90 -21.13 8.90
N LEU A 546 -0.13 -21.52 8.14
CA LEU A 546 -1.48 -20.95 8.23
C LEU A 546 -2.21 -21.43 9.51
N GLN A 547 -3.21 -20.68 9.96
CA GLN A 547 -4.10 -21.04 11.08
C GLN A 547 -3.42 -21.13 12.46
N VAL A 548 -2.38 -20.31 12.65
CA VAL A 548 -1.59 -20.23 13.91
C VAL A 548 -1.86 -18.93 14.68
N ALA A 549 -2.87 -18.17 14.27
CA ALA A 549 -3.38 -17.05 15.05
C ALA A 549 -4.14 -17.57 16.28
N SER A 550 -4.02 -16.87 17.41
CA SER A 550 -4.59 -17.29 18.70
C SER A 550 -5.54 -16.27 19.31
N ALA A 551 -6.38 -16.74 20.23
CA ALA A 551 -7.22 -15.93 21.07
C ALA A 551 -6.37 -15.11 22.05
N PRO A 552 -6.79 -13.89 22.42
CA PRO A 552 -8.08 -13.29 22.09
C PRO A 552 -8.12 -12.64 20.70
N ALA A 553 -7.01 -12.54 19.96
CA ALA A 553 -6.98 -11.79 18.71
C ALA A 553 -7.86 -12.39 17.60
N VAL A 554 -8.14 -13.69 17.62
CA VAL A 554 -9.10 -14.30 16.67
C VAL A 554 -10.57 -14.06 17.04
N SER A 555 -10.87 -13.52 18.24
CA SER A 555 -12.24 -13.24 18.67
C SER A 555 -12.85 -12.04 17.96
N HIS A 556 -14.17 -12.04 17.84
CA HIS A 556 -14.90 -11.03 17.04
C HIS A 556 -14.80 -9.62 17.61
N ASN A 557 -14.87 -8.61 16.74
CA ASN A 557 -14.88 -7.17 17.06
C ASN A 557 -13.59 -6.60 17.71
N LEU A 558 -12.62 -7.43 18.07
CA LEU A 558 -11.30 -6.98 18.52
C LEU A 558 -10.46 -6.50 17.33
N ILE A 559 -9.49 -5.62 17.59
CA ILE A 559 -8.49 -5.21 16.61
C ILE A 559 -7.33 -6.19 16.71
N SER A 560 -7.29 -7.18 15.82
CA SER A 560 -6.22 -8.18 15.76
C SER A 560 -5.01 -7.65 15.00
N VAL A 561 -3.84 -7.71 15.64
CA VAL A 561 -2.65 -6.95 15.23
C VAL A 561 -1.49 -7.86 14.83
N GLY A 562 -1.11 -7.80 13.55
CA GLY A 562 0.11 -8.42 13.01
C GLY A 562 1.36 -7.55 13.17
N SER A 563 2.54 -8.16 12.99
CA SER A 563 3.85 -7.49 13.16
C SER A 563 4.55 -7.20 11.85
N VAL A 564 5.08 -5.98 11.75
CA VAL A 564 5.96 -5.48 10.68
C VAL A 564 7.34 -5.15 11.26
N GLU A 565 8.37 -5.37 10.46
CA GLU A 565 9.76 -5.06 10.79
C GLU A 565 9.99 -3.56 10.97
N ASN A 566 10.59 -3.14 12.08
CA ASN A 566 10.92 -1.74 12.35
C ASN A 566 12.03 -1.22 11.40
N TRP A 567 12.08 0.10 11.20
CA TRP A 567 12.95 0.75 10.20
C TRP A 567 14.41 0.79 10.63
N SER A 568 14.64 0.65 11.93
CA SER A 568 15.94 0.59 12.56
C SER A 568 15.88 -0.28 13.79
N ASN A 569 17.00 -0.90 14.13
CA ASN A 569 17.23 -1.55 15.39
C ASN A 569 18.12 -0.64 16.26
N THR A 570 17.64 -0.27 17.45
CA THR A 570 18.45 0.45 18.43
C THR A 570 18.90 -0.53 19.49
N GLY A 571 20.19 -0.54 19.82
CA GLY A 571 20.67 -1.42 20.86
C GLY A 571 22.17 -1.40 20.97
N ASN A 572 22.70 -2.50 21.50
CA ASN A 572 24.14 -2.69 21.60
C ASN A 572 24.77 -2.73 20.21
N ALA A 573 25.92 -2.11 20.10
CA ALA A 573 26.72 -2.06 18.90
C ALA A 573 28.19 -2.29 19.28
N THR A 574 28.97 -2.67 18.28
CA THR A 574 30.42 -2.75 18.39
C THR A 574 31.06 -1.93 17.28
N THR A 575 32.13 -1.21 17.60
CA THR A 575 32.98 -0.58 16.59
C THR A 575 34.13 -1.52 16.27
N ILE A 576 34.23 -1.93 15.01
CA ILE A 576 35.31 -2.79 14.49
C ILE A 576 36.22 -1.95 13.61
N SER A 577 37.52 -1.97 13.93
CA SER A 577 38.56 -1.26 13.18
C SER A 577 39.29 -2.24 12.26
N THR A 578 39.25 -1.98 10.95
CA THR A 578 39.94 -2.76 9.90
C THR A 578 40.96 -1.88 9.17
N PRO A 579 41.90 -2.47 8.39
CA PRO A 579 42.76 -1.69 7.50
C PRO A 579 42.00 -0.81 6.49
N ALA A 580 40.76 -1.18 6.14
CA ALA A 580 39.88 -0.43 5.24
C ALA A 580 39.11 0.72 5.92
N GLY A 581 39.17 0.82 7.26
CA GLY A 581 38.48 1.82 8.06
C GLY A 581 37.73 1.24 9.26
N GLU A 582 37.08 2.11 10.03
CA GLU A 582 36.25 1.75 11.18
C GLU A 582 34.76 1.72 10.81
N ARG A 583 34.03 0.73 11.32
CA ARG A 583 32.57 0.60 11.14
C ARG A 583 31.90 0.27 12.45
N THR A 584 30.77 0.92 12.74
CA THR A 584 29.89 0.55 13.85
C THR A 584 28.87 -0.47 13.35
N ILE A 585 28.81 -1.61 14.02
CA ILE A 585 28.03 -2.79 13.65
C ILE A 585 27.04 -3.10 14.76
N GLY A 586 25.81 -3.40 14.37
CA GLY A 586 24.74 -3.74 15.30
C GLY A 586 24.88 -5.18 15.74
N ILE A 587 24.81 -5.41 17.04
CA ILE A 587 24.86 -6.74 17.60
C ILE A 587 23.47 -7.08 18.15
N SER A 588 22.87 -8.13 17.59
CA SER A 588 21.59 -8.65 18.07
C SER A 588 21.80 -9.40 19.39
N GLU A 589 20.76 -9.50 20.22
CA GLU A 589 20.84 -9.96 21.61
C GLU A 589 21.58 -11.28 21.85
N ARG A 590 22.00 -11.42 23.11
CA ARG A 590 22.90 -12.42 23.66
C ARG A 590 22.32 -13.83 23.54
N GLY A 591 23.16 -14.79 23.20
CA GLY A 591 22.76 -16.20 23.19
C GLY A 591 22.38 -16.78 24.56
N ARG A 592 22.80 -16.12 25.67
CA ARG A 592 22.21 -16.28 27.00
C ARG A 592 22.03 -14.93 27.71
N ASN A 593 20.91 -14.77 28.42
CA ASN A 593 20.56 -13.52 29.10
C ASN A 593 21.41 -13.23 30.36
N ASP A 594 22.06 -14.24 30.94
CA ASP A 594 22.86 -14.14 32.16
C ASP A 594 24.35 -13.82 31.91
N VAL A 595 24.80 -13.77 30.65
CA VAL A 595 26.20 -13.47 30.30
C VAL A 595 26.28 -12.20 29.46
N GLU A 596 27.06 -11.22 29.91
CA GLU A 596 27.22 -9.96 29.20
C GLU A 596 28.23 -10.05 28.05
N PHE A 597 27.85 -9.58 26.87
CA PHE A 597 28.79 -9.42 25.74
C PHE A 597 29.61 -8.13 25.90
N ILE A 598 30.51 -8.14 26.89
CA ILE A 598 31.37 -7.01 27.26
C ILE A 598 32.81 -7.52 27.35
N PHE A 599 33.72 -6.79 26.70
CA PHE A 599 35.15 -7.12 26.69
C PHE A 599 36.00 -5.87 26.94
N PRO A 600 37.27 -6.03 27.35
CA PRO A 600 38.22 -4.93 27.40
C PRO A 600 38.31 -4.19 26.06
N SER A 601 38.61 -2.89 26.11
CA SER A 601 38.93 -2.15 24.90
C SER A 601 40.09 -2.83 24.17
N ASN A 602 39.98 -2.89 22.84
CA ASN A 602 40.95 -3.50 21.95
C ASN A 602 41.05 -5.04 22.05
N THR A 603 39.93 -5.71 22.27
CA THR A 603 39.90 -7.18 22.29
C THR A 603 40.13 -7.76 20.88
N PRO A 604 41.01 -8.77 20.72
CA PRO A 604 41.22 -9.48 19.47
C PRO A 604 39.95 -10.13 18.91
N VAL A 605 39.70 -9.96 17.62
CA VAL A 605 38.64 -10.65 16.87
C VAL A 605 39.27 -11.47 15.74
N VAL A 606 38.94 -12.76 15.69
CA VAL A 606 39.56 -13.76 14.79
C VAL A 606 38.48 -14.62 14.10
N LEU A 607 38.79 -15.18 12.93
CA LEU A 607 37.93 -16.17 12.27
C LEU A 607 38.14 -17.55 12.88
N PHE A 608 37.06 -18.31 13.01
CA PHE A 608 37.17 -19.74 13.25
C PHE A 608 37.71 -20.44 12.01
N GLU A 609 38.65 -21.37 12.14
CA GLU A 609 39.21 -22.15 11.03
C GLU A 609 38.68 -23.59 11.12
N ASP A 610 37.83 -23.97 10.17
CA ASP A 610 37.40 -25.35 10.00
C ASP A 610 38.39 -26.15 9.13
N ASP A 611 38.50 -27.46 9.36
CA ASP A 611 39.36 -28.39 8.59
C ASP A 611 39.03 -28.43 7.09
N ASP A 612 37.80 -28.08 6.72
CA ASP A 612 37.32 -28.00 5.33
C ASP A 612 37.58 -26.64 4.66
N GLY A 613 38.26 -25.71 5.36
CA GLY A 613 38.53 -24.36 4.92
C GLY A 613 37.35 -23.40 5.08
N GLY A 614 36.29 -23.80 5.78
CA GLY A 614 35.16 -22.96 6.18
C GLY A 614 35.39 -22.20 7.49
N TYR A 615 34.38 -21.40 7.84
CA TYR A 615 34.34 -20.61 9.10
C TYR A 615 33.06 -20.91 9.89
N THR A 616 32.52 -22.12 9.79
CA THR A 616 31.25 -22.52 10.41
C THR A 616 31.38 -22.80 11.90
N GLY A 617 32.57 -23.08 12.43
CA GLY A 617 32.73 -23.35 13.86
C GLY A 617 32.36 -24.78 14.26
N CYS A 618 32.36 -25.71 13.30
CA CYS A 618 31.77 -27.05 13.48
C CYS A 618 32.70 -28.19 13.11
N ASN A 619 33.79 -27.91 12.39
CA ASN A 619 34.82 -28.87 12.04
C ASN A 619 36.18 -28.36 12.56
N PRO A 620 36.40 -28.36 13.89
CA PRO A 620 37.58 -27.72 14.50
C PRO A 620 38.90 -28.33 14.02
N THR A 621 39.82 -27.47 13.55
CA THR A 621 41.22 -27.81 13.23
C THR A 621 42.08 -28.11 14.46
N GLY A 622 41.61 -27.72 15.66
CA GLY A 622 42.38 -27.76 16.90
C GLY A 622 43.16 -26.47 17.22
N ALA A 623 42.87 -25.35 16.53
CA ALA A 623 43.41 -24.03 16.84
C ALA A 623 43.08 -23.55 18.28
N ASP A 624 43.93 -22.67 18.82
CA ASP A 624 43.77 -22.04 20.14
C ASP A 624 43.26 -20.60 19.99
N TYR A 625 42.08 -20.33 20.54
CA TYR A 625 41.43 -19.02 20.50
C TYR A 625 41.49 -18.27 21.84
N THR A 626 42.36 -18.70 22.75
CA THR A 626 42.53 -18.08 24.07
C THR A 626 42.66 -16.55 23.99
N GLY A 627 41.74 -15.85 24.65
CA GLY A 627 41.74 -14.39 24.74
C GLY A 627 41.13 -13.66 23.55
N SER A 628 40.57 -14.37 22.57
CA SER A 628 39.96 -13.80 21.36
C SER A 628 38.45 -14.00 21.29
N VAL A 629 37.76 -13.06 20.66
CA VAL A 629 36.37 -13.22 20.22
C VAL A 629 36.37 -13.87 18.84
N VAL A 630 35.67 -14.98 18.70
CA VAL A 630 35.73 -15.82 17.52
C VAL A 630 34.52 -15.60 16.63
N VAL A 631 34.75 -15.41 15.33
CA VAL A 631 33.72 -15.16 14.32
C VAL A 631 33.42 -16.45 13.58
N VAL A 632 32.14 -16.80 13.51
CA VAL A 632 31.62 -17.98 12.82
C VAL A 632 30.50 -17.61 11.85
N ASN A 633 30.34 -18.35 10.76
CA ASN A 633 29.20 -18.26 9.86
C ASN A 633 28.03 -19.10 10.38
N ARG A 634 26.81 -18.56 10.28
CA ARG A 634 25.60 -19.35 10.47
C ARG A 634 25.54 -20.48 9.43
N SER A 635 25.26 -21.69 9.88
CA SER A 635 25.19 -22.89 9.04
C SER A 635 24.11 -23.86 9.55
N ASP A 636 24.02 -25.06 8.96
CA ASP A 636 23.16 -26.14 9.45
C ASP A 636 23.61 -26.70 10.81
N CYS A 637 24.82 -26.34 11.24
CA CYS A 637 25.31 -26.59 12.58
C CYS A 637 24.74 -25.53 13.54
N PRO A 638 23.95 -25.94 14.56
CA PRO A 638 23.27 -25.01 15.46
C PRO A 638 24.26 -24.15 16.27
N SER A 639 23.85 -22.92 16.59
CA SER A 639 24.67 -21.97 17.36
C SER A 639 25.02 -22.48 18.76
N GLU A 640 24.18 -23.35 19.32
CA GLU A 640 24.43 -24.05 20.56
C GLU A 640 25.70 -24.91 20.47
N THR A 641 25.83 -25.68 19.39
CA THR A 641 27.01 -26.50 19.11
C THR A 641 28.23 -25.64 18.81
N GLN A 642 28.07 -24.60 17.98
CA GLN A 642 29.15 -23.65 17.67
C GLN A 642 29.73 -23.02 18.94
N GLY A 643 28.86 -22.61 19.87
CA GLY A 643 29.27 -22.00 21.14
C GLY A 643 30.05 -22.96 22.03
N ASP A 644 29.65 -24.23 22.12
CA ASP A 644 30.37 -25.25 22.89
C ASP A 644 31.77 -25.51 22.31
N ILE A 645 31.89 -25.56 20.98
CA ILE A 645 33.17 -25.77 20.30
C ILE A 645 34.09 -24.57 20.51
N VAL A 646 33.62 -23.35 20.26
CA VAL A 646 34.40 -22.11 20.48
C VAL A 646 34.88 -22.01 21.93
N GLN A 647 34.00 -22.32 22.89
CA GLN A 647 34.37 -22.36 24.31
C GLN A 647 35.45 -23.42 24.60
N SER A 648 35.32 -24.61 24.03
CA SER A 648 36.28 -25.71 24.24
C SER A 648 37.69 -25.40 23.71
N GLN A 649 37.79 -24.49 22.73
CA GLN A 649 39.05 -24.02 22.14
C GLN A 649 39.55 -22.70 22.75
N GLY A 650 39.00 -22.28 23.89
CA GLY A 650 39.50 -21.14 24.67
C GLY A 650 38.99 -19.77 24.23
N GLY A 651 38.09 -19.69 23.24
CA GLY A 651 37.47 -18.44 22.83
C GLY A 651 36.75 -17.76 24.00
N ILE A 652 36.87 -16.44 24.12
CA ILE A 652 36.24 -15.68 25.22
C ILE A 652 34.87 -15.12 24.83
N GLY A 653 34.49 -15.21 23.54
CA GLY A 653 33.21 -14.77 23.01
C GLY A 653 33.01 -15.22 21.58
N MET A 654 31.76 -15.15 21.09
CA MET A 654 31.41 -15.58 19.73
C MET A 654 30.59 -14.54 18.96
N ILE A 655 30.94 -14.28 17.70
CA ILE A 655 30.16 -13.48 16.76
C ILE A 655 29.65 -14.40 15.64
N VAL A 656 28.34 -14.53 15.51
CA VAL A 656 27.72 -15.32 14.44
C VAL A 656 27.32 -14.40 13.29
N ILE A 657 27.86 -14.64 12.09
CA ILE A 657 27.46 -13.94 10.86
C ILE A 657 26.19 -14.58 10.33
N ASN A 658 25.10 -13.83 10.30
CA ASN A 658 23.83 -14.31 9.78
C ASN A 658 23.90 -14.51 8.25
N ASN A 659 23.15 -15.47 7.73
CA ASN A 659 23.05 -15.76 6.29
C ASN A 659 21.67 -15.40 5.70
N VAL A 660 20.76 -14.86 6.53
CA VAL A 660 19.45 -14.34 6.12
C VAL A 660 19.37 -12.84 6.42
N PRO A 661 18.66 -12.04 5.60
CA PRO A 661 18.46 -10.62 5.87
C PRO A 661 17.76 -10.37 7.21
N GLY A 662 18.19 -9.33 7.91
CA GLY A 662 17.60 -8.89 9.17
C GLY A 662 18.42 -9.25 10.41
N PHE A 663 17.86 -8.93 11.57
CA PHE A 663 18.43 -9.23 12.89
C PHE A 663 17.86 -10.57 13.37
N THR A 664 18.71 -11.43 13.91
CA THR A 664 18.31 -12.74 14.45
C THR A 664 19.00 -12.92 15.79
N VAL A 665 18.28 -13.49 16.74
CA VAL A 665 18.84 -13.97 18.01
C VAL A 665 18.99 -15.48 17.88
N MET A 666 20.13 -16.00 18.31
CA MET A 666 20.41 -17.43 18.30
C MET A 666 20.75 -17.90 19.71
N GLY A 667 20.26 -19.07 20.11
CA GLY A 667 20.43 -19.62 21.45
C GLY A 667 21.80 -20.26 21.67
N LEU A 668 22.17 -20.42 22.93
CA LEU A 668 23.30 -21.24 23.38
C LEU A 668 22.84 -22.29 24.39
N ASN A 669 23.61 -23.38 24.54
CA ASN A 669 23.37 -24.38 25.57
C ASN A 669 23.57 -23.78 26.96
N GLU A 670 22.87 -24.32 27.98
CA GLU A 670 23.03 -23.86 29.38
C GLU A 670 24.47 -23.96 29.89
N GLY A 671 25.26 -24.93 29.39
CA GLY A 671 26.67 -25.12 29.72
C GLY A 671 27.65 -24.20 28.98
N THR A 672 27.19 -23.43 27.99
CA THR A 672 28.02 -22.46 27.25
C THR A 672 28.05 -21.14 28.02
N THR A 673 29.20 -20.81 28.60
CA THR A 673 29.42 -19.64 29.46
C THR A 673 29.98 -18.43 28.72
N ILE A 674 30.50 -18.60 27.50
CA ILE A 674 30.97 -17.48 26.68
C ILE A 674 29.76 -16.67 26.14
N PRO A 675 29.84 -15.33 26.10
CA PRO A 675 28.79 -14.53 25.52
C PRO A 675 28.87 -14.58 23.98
N ALA A 676 27.71 -14.62 23.32
CA ALA A 676 27.62 -14.63 21.86
C ALA A 676 26.62 -13.60 21.34
N VAL A 677 26.89 -13.05 20.16
CA VAL A 677 26.00 -12.11 19.44
C VAL A 677 25.91 -12.46 17.97
N THR A 678 24.87 -11.98 17.32
CA THR A 678 24.68 -12.14 15.87
C THR A 678 24.82 -10.81 15.14
N VAL A 679 25.50 -10.82 14.00
CA VAL A 679 25.67 -9.67 13.08
C VAL A 679 25.05 -9.94 11.71
N ARG A 680 24.75 -8.88 10.95
CA ARG A 680 24.17 -8.98 9.60
C ARG A 680 25.22 -9.54 8.63
N ASN A 681 24.75 -10.16 7.55
CA ASN A 681 25.63 -10.72 6.51
C ASN A 681 26.62 -9.68 5.95
N GLU A 682 26.12 -8.49 5.60
CA GLU A 682 26.92 -7.34 5.10
C GLU A 682 27.94 -6.78 6.10
N ASP A 683 27.70 -6.97 7.40
CA ASP A 683 28.64 -6.59 8.46
C ASP A 683 29.68 -7.71 8.66
N GLY A 684 29.26 -8.97 8.51
CA GLY A 684 30.13 -10.13 8.50
C GLY A 684 31.16 -10.11 7.36
N GLU A 685 30.74 -9.74 6.15
CA GLU A 685 31.67 -9.56 5.02
C GLU A 685 32.74 -8.50 5.32
N PHE A 686 32.38 -7.41 6.01
CA PHE A 686 33.34 -6.39 6.43
C PHE A 686 34.34 -6.95 7.45
N ILE A 687 33.89 -7.78 8.38
CA ILE A 687 34.74 -8.47 9.37
C ILE A 687 35.69 -9.46 8.68
N ILE A 688 35.16 -10.35 7.83
CA ILE A 688 35.95 -11.37 7.12
C ILE A 688 37.02 -10.69 6.26
N ASN A 689 36.63 -9.74 5.39
CA ASN A 689 37.57 -9.03 4.53
C ASN A 689 38.64 -8.28 5.35
N GLY A 690 38.27 -7.71 6.50
CA GLY A 690 39.21 -7.05 7.40
C GLY A 690 40.24 -8.00 8.00
N ILE A 691 39.83 -9.21 8.38
CA ILE A 691 40.72 -10.25 8.93
C ILE A 691 41.64 -10.80 7.83
N GLU A 692 41.09 -11.07 6.64
CA GLU A 692 41.86 -11.62 5.50
C GLU A 692 42.86 -10.62 4.90
N GLN A 693 42.59 -9.32 4.96
CA GLN A 693 43.50 -8.27 4.47
C GLN A 693 44.51 -7.77 5.51
N GLY A 694 44.25 -8.02 6.80
CA GLY A 694 45.11 -7.63 7.92
C GLY A 694 46.04 -8.76 8.37
N ASP A 695 46.88 -8.48 9.38
CA ASP A 695 47.79 -9.45 10.03
C ASP A 695 46.99 -10.43 10.94
N SER A 696 45.86 -10.97 10.46
CA SER A 696 44.99 -11.99 11.07
C SER A 696 44.21 -11.63 12.36
N THR A 697 44.25 -10.39 12.85
CA THR A 697 43.50 -9.98 14.06
C THR A 697 42.90 -8.58 13.91
N LEU A 698 41.59 -8.46 14.16
CA LEU A 698 40.90 -7.18 14.27
C LEU A 698 40.74 -6.74 15.72
N VAL A 699 40.48 -5.44 15.91
CA VAL A 699 40.33 -4.81 17.21
C VAL A 699 38.91 -4.26 17.32
N ALA A 700 38.20 -4.61 18.39
CA ALA A 700 36.81 -4.19 18.59
C ALA A 700 36.55 -3.52 19.95
N ASN A 701 35.56 -2.63 19.97
CA ASN A 701 35.04 -2.00 21.19
C ASN A 701 33.54 -2.29 21.34
N PHE A 702 33.21 -3.07 22.38
CA PHE A 702 31.89 -3.67 22.59
C PHE A 702 30.98 -2.88 23.55
N ASN A 703 31.43 -1.71 24.03
CA ASN A 703 30.68 -0.87 24.96
C ASN A 703 30.03 0.33 24.25
N THR A 704 29.34 0.09 23.13
CA THR A 704 28.66 1.14 22.38
C THR A 704 27.19 0.80 22.15
N SER A 705 26.36 1.82 21.94
CA SER A 705 24.99 1.65 21.50
C SER A 705 24.76 2.50 20.26
N ALA A 706 24.02 1.97 19.30
CA ALA A 706 23.72 2.65 18.06
C ALA A 706 22.31 2.30 17.57
N THR A 707 21.76 3.21 16.77
CA THR A 707 20.57 2.96 15.96
C THR A 707 21.02 2.64 14.55
N ILE A 708 20.67 1.45 14.08
CA ILE A 708 21.15 0.90 12.82
C ILE A 708 19.97 0.56 11.94
N ASP A 709 20.08 0.93 10.67
CA ASP A 709 19.03 0.76 9.69
C ASP A 709 18.73 -0.71 9.44
N SER A 710 17.44 -1.05 9.43
CA SER A 710 16.98 -2.42 9.20
C SER A 710 16.89 -2.71 7.69
N PRO A 711 17.55 -3.75 7.18
CA PRO A 711 17.43 -4.16 5.77
C PRO A 711 16.05 -4.78 5.46
N THR A 712 15.30 -5.19 6.48
CA THR A 712 13.97 -5.79 6.36
C THR A 712 12.84 -4.80 6.67
N ALA A 713 13.16 -3.52 6.85
CA ALA A 713 12.21 -2.46 7.17
C ALA A 713 10.97 -2.51 6.26
N GLY A 714 9.79 -2.55 6.87
CA GLY A 714 8.51 -2.51 6.15
C GLY A 714 8.01 -3.85 5.65
N LEU A 715 8.78 -4.92 5.83
CA LEU A 715 8.33 -6.27 5.56
C LEU A 715 7.50 -6.82 6.73
N MET A 716 6.59 -7.73 6.41
CA MET A 716 5.95 -8.55 7.44
C MET A 716 7.00 -9.32 8.23
N SER A 717 6.88 -9.30 9.56
CA SER A 717 7.71 -10.13 10.41
C SER A 717 7.41 -11.60 10.16
N ASN A 718 8.45 -12.41 10.01
CA ASN A 718 8.27 -13.82 9.68
C ASN A 718 7.58 -14.62 10.81
N PHE A 719 7.81 -14.20 12.06
CA PHE A 719 7.16 -14.79 13.23
C PHE A 719 5.68 -14.40 13.35
N SER A 720 5.21 -13.30 12.73
CA SER A 720 3.83 -12.83 12.96
C SER A 720 2.84 -13.92 12.58
N SER A 721 2.09 -14.44 13.57
CA SER A 721 1.01 -15.39 13.30
C SER A 721 -0.01 -14.78 12.35
N TYR A 722 -0.67 -15.64 11.59
CA TYR A 722 -1.59 -15.19 10.57
C TYR A 722 -2.69 -16.21 10.29
N GLY A 723 -3.79 -15.70 9.77
CA GLY A 723 -5.01 -16.46 9.57
C GLY A 723 -4.99 -17.34 8.31
N PRO A 724 -6.15 -17.86 7.91
CA PRO A 724 -7.47 -17.59 8.51
C PRO A 724 -7.59 -18.07 9.97
N SER A 725 -8.58 -17.57 10.71
CA SER A 725 -8.98 -18.19 11.98
C SER A 725 -9.50 -19.63 11.75
N PRO A 726 -9.66 -20.46 12.79
CA PRO A 726 -10.30 -21.77 12.64
C PRO A 726 -11.71 -21.72 12.03
N GLU A 727 -12.42 -20.60 12.20
CA GLU A 727 -13.75 -20.31 11.64
C GLU A 727 -13.69 -19.68 10.23
N LEU A 728 -12.49 -19.62 9.65
CA LEU A 728 -12.20 -19.02 8.34
C LEU A 728 -12.42 -17.50 8.26
N ASP A 729 -12.35 -16.80 9.39
CA ASP A 729 -12.41 -15.34 9.42
C ASP A 729 -11.03 -14.72 9.13
N LEU A 730 -11.03 -13.46 8.66
CA LEU A 730 -9.83 -12.68 8.34
C LEU A 730 -9.11 -12.23 9.63
N VAL A 731 -7.89 -12.70 9.85
CA VAL A 731 -7.01 -12.33 10.96
C VAL A 731 -5.56 -12.34 10.45
N PRO A 732 -4.69 -11.37 10.78
CA PRO A 732 -5.00 -10.11 11.48
C PRO A 732 -5.91 -9.19 10.66
N LEU A 733 -6.50 -8.19 11.32
CA LEU A 733 -7.24 -7.11 10.67
C LEU A 733 -6.32 -5.96 10.24
N ILE A 734 -5.21 -5.75 10.96
CA ILE A 734 -4.24 -4.69 10.67
C ILE A 734 -2.85 -5.10 11.16
N SER A 735 -1.79 -4.49 10.63
CA SER A 735 -0.42 -4.72 11.08
C SER A 735 0.25 -3.43 11.57
N ALA A 736 1.15 -3.56 12.53
CA ALA A 736 1.91 -2.45 13.11
C ALA A 736 3.36 -2.86 13.42
N PRO A 737 4.26 -1.89 13.64
CA PRO A 737 5.66 -2.18 13.96
C PRO A 737 5.77 -3.03 15.22
N GLY A 738 6.48 -4.15 15.14
CA GLY A 738 6.60 -5.09 16.26
C GLY A 738 7.91 -5.84 16.36
N ALA A 739 8.77 -5.82 15.33
CA ALA A 739 10.12 -6.39 15.43
C ALA A 739 11.16 -5.31 15.70
N ASN A 740 12.14 -5.61 16.55
CA ASN A 740 13.25 -4.72 16.92
C ASN A 740 12.75 -3.38 17.48
N MET A 741 11.75 -3.45 18.35
CA MET A 741 11.14 -2.31 19.03
C MET A 741 11.97 -1.95 20.25
N TRP A 742 12.58 -0.76 20.24
CA TRP A 742 13.27 -0.19 21.39
C TRP A 742 12.24 0.34 22.39
N SER A 743 12.28 -0.14 23.62
CA SER A 743 11.38 0.31 24.69
C SER A 743 12.01 0.11 26.07
N THR A 744 11.24 0.46 27.09
CA THR A 744 11.60 0.34 28.50
C THR A 744 11.59 -1.11 28.98
N VAL A 745 12.48 -1.49 29.88
CA VAL A 745 12.38 -2.70 30.71
C VAL A 745 12.61 -2.26 32.16
N PRO A 746 12.29 -3.10 33.17
CA PRO A 746 12.48 -2.72 34.56
C PRO A 746 13.90 -2.20 34.83
N LEU A 747 14.04 -1.22 35.72
CA LEU A 747 15.31 -0.55 35.99
C LEU A 747 16.40 -1.56 36.43
N ASN A 748 15.99 -2.56 37.22
CA ASN A 748 16.85 -3.65 37.68
C ASN A 748 17.21 -4.69 36.58
N GLN A 749 16.62 -4.58 35.39
CA GLN A 749 16.88 -5.43 34.22
C GLN A 749 17.59 -4.69 33.08
N GLY A 750 18.11 -3.49 33.33
CA GLY A 750 18.90 -2.72 32.35
C GLY A 750 18.17 -1.54 31.70
N SER A 751 16.98 -1.18 32.19
CA SER A 751 16.17 0.00 31.78
C SER A 751 15.65 0.03 30.34
N TYR A 752 16.41 -0.43 29.34
CA TYR A 752 16.02 -0.39 27.94
C TYR A 752 16.45 -1.63 27.16
N ARG A 753 15.66 -2.00 26.17
CA ARG A 753 15.94 -3.13 25.30
C ARG A 753 15.20 -3.06 23.97
N SER A 754 15.78 -3.61 22.92
CA SER A 754 15.06 -3.93 21.68
C SER A 754 14.50 -5.35 21.73
N SER A 755 13.21 -5.51 21.47
CA SER A 755 12.56 -6.82 21.43
C SER A 755 11.63 -6.96 20.22
N SER A 756 11.18 -8.18 19.94
CA SER A 756 10.39 -8.51 18.75
C SER A 756 9.20 -9.39 19.08
N GLY A 757 8.05 -9.12 18.45
CA GLY A 757 6.80 -9.83 18.71
C GLY A 757 5.54 -9.01 18.35
N THR A 758 4.45 -9.69 18.03
CA THR A 758 3.13 -9.06 17.84
C THR A 758 2.61 -8.41 19.12
N SER A 759 3.08 -8.89 20.28
CA SER A 759 2.92 -8.27 21.60
C SER A 759 3.39 -6.82 21.67
N LEU A 760 4.25 -6.38 20.75
CA LEU A 760 4.78 -5.02 20.65
C LEU A 760 4.06 -4.19 19.57
N SER A 761 3.48 -4.84 18.57
CA SER A 761 2.58 -4.21 17.60
C SER A 761 1.24 -3.83 18.21
N SER A 762 0.68 -4.68 19.07
CA SER A 762 -0.60 -4.46 19.76
C SER A 762 -0.64 -3.14 20.55
N PRO A 763 0.33 -2.82 21.43
CA PRO A 763 0.35 -1.56 22.17
C PRO A 763 0.47 -0.35 21.24
N TYR A 764 1.20 -0.49 20.13
CA TYR A 764 1.29 0.56 19.13
C TYR A 764 -0.10 0.91 18.54
N ILE A 765 -0.90 -0.11 18.22
CA ILE A 765 -2.29 0.07 17.79
C ILE A 765 -3.17 0.67 18.89
N ALA A 766 -3.05 0.21 20.14
CA ALA A 766 -3.80 0.78 21.26
C ALA A 766 -3.53 2.28 21.44
N GLY A 767 -2.27 2.70 21.29
CA GLY A 767 -1.92 4.12 21.25
C GLY A 767 -2.57 4.86 20.08
N CYS A 768 -2.53 4.30 18.86
CA CYS A 768 -3.17 4.90 17.69
C CYS A 768 -4.68 5.08 17.88
N VAL A 769 -5.34 4.10 18.48
CA VAL A 769 -6.76 4.17 18.88
C VAL A 769 -6.99 5.31 19.87
N ALA A 770 -6.12 5.50 20.86
CA ALA A 770 -6.24 6.59 21.82
C ALA A 770 -6.17 7.97 21.12
N LEU A 771 -5.28 8.15 20.14
CA LEU A 771 -5.22 9.39 19.36
C LEU A 771 -6.49 9.63 18.53
N ILE A 772 -7.03 8.59 17.90
CA ILE A 772 -8.29 8.68 17.14
C ILE A 772 -9.46 9.02 18.07
N ARG A 773 -9.50 8.45 19.28
CA ARG A 773 -10.51 8.76 20.30
C ARG A 773 -10.44 10.20 20.78
N GLN A 774 -9.24 10.72 21.02
CA GLN A 774 -9.05 12.14 21.35
C GLN A 774 -9.57 13.04 20.22
N ARG A 775 -9.35 12.66 18.95
CA ARG A 775 -9.83 13.40 17.79
C ARG A 775 -11.33 13.32 17.58
N PHE A 776 -11.93 12.14 17.79
CA PHE A 776 -13.34 11.83 17.52
C PHE A 776 -14.04 11.25 18.76
N PRO A 777 -14.24 12.05 19.83
CA PRO A 777 -14.73 11.55 21.12
C PRO A 777 -16.17 11.01 21.11
N LYS A 778 -16.93 11.26 20.03
CA LYS A 778 -18.32 10.82 19.85
C LYS A 778 -18.47 9.51 19.07
N MET A 779 -17.39 9.03 18.43
CA MET A 779 -17.47 7.78 17.68
C MET A 779 -17.56 6.58 18.64
N SER A 780 -18.33 5.58 18.23
CA SER A 780 -18.34 4.27 18.89
C SER A 780 -17.00 3.55 18.71
N ALA A 781 -16.72 2.57 19.57
CA ALA A 781 -15.52 1.75 19.44
C ALA A 781 -15.38 1.10 18.06
N GLN A 782 -16.47 0.55 17.51
CA GLN A 782 -16.50 -0.07 16.19
C GLN A 782 -16.12 0.94 15.09
N GLN A 783 -16.69 2.15 15.10
CA GLN A 783 -16.34 3.20 14.13
C GLN A 783 -14.85 3.58 14.19
N ILE A 784 -14.28 3.66 15.39
CA ILE A 784 -12.84 3.92 15.60
C ILE A 784 -11.99 2.76 15.07
N SER A 785 -12.40 1.51 15.30
CA SER A 785 -11.72 0.34 14.72
C SER A 785 -11.79 0.38 13.19
N HIS A 786 -12.95 0.69 12.61
CA HIS A 786 -13.17 0.67 11.17
C HIS A 786 -12.38 1.78 10.46
N ILE A 787 -12.37 3.00 10.99
CA ILE A 787 -11.59 4.10 10.40
C ILE A 787 -10.08 3.79 10.46
N LEU A 788 -9.61 3.13 11.53
CA LEU A 788 -8.22 2.70 11.65
C LEU A 788 -7.87 1.61 10.63
N ILE A 789 -8.71 0.58 10.49
CA ILE A 789 -8.50 -0.55 9.57
C ILE A 789 -8.55 -0.08 8.11
N THR A 790 -9.52 0.76 7.75
CA THR A 790 -9.76 1.20 6.36
C THR A 790 -8.82 2.31 5.89
N SER A 791 -8.10 2.95 6.81
CA SER A 791 -7.06 3.94 6.50
C SER A 791 -5.64 3.36 6.47
N ALA A 792 -5.48 2.06 6.78
CA ALA A 792 -4.22 1.35 6.71
C ALA A 792 -3.62 1.38 5.29
N THR A 793 -2.29 1.31 5.22
CA THR A 793 -1.55 1.29 3.97
C THR A 793 -1.22 -0.16 3.61
N PRO A 794 -1.74 -0.71 2.48
CA PRO A 794 -1.45 -2.08 2.08
C PRO A 794 0.07 -2.34 1.99
N LEU A 795 0.51 -3.48 2.52
CA LEU A 795 1.91 -3.90 2.46
C LEU A 795 2.22 -4.57 1.14
N VAL A 796 3.42 -4.35 0.64
CA VAL A 796 3.94 -4.97 -0.59
C VAL A 796 5.16 -5.82 -0.21
N ASP A 797 5.18 -7.07 -0.67
CA ASP A 797 6.37 -7.91 -0.61
C ASP A 797 7.46 -7.31 -1.50
N LEU A 798 8.52 -6.78 -0.91
CA LEU A 798 9.60 -6.12 -1.65
C LEU A 798 10.40 -7.07 -2.55
N LYS A 799 10.32 -8.39 -2.33
CA LYS A 799 11.04 -9.40 -3.13
C LYS A 799 10.31 -9.73 -4.42
N ASN A 800 8.98 -9.80 -4.37
CA ASN A 800 8.14 -10.25 -5.49
C ASN A 800 7.19 -9.17 -6.04
N ASN A 801 7.15 -8.01 -5.38
CA ASN A 801 6.30 -6.86 -5.69
C ASN A 801 4.80 -7.21 -5.79
N PHE A 802 4.33 -8.11 -4.93
CA PHE A 802 2.90 -8.41 -4.75
C PHE A 802 2.40 -7.81 -3.44
N LYS A 803 1.13 -7.39 -3.41
CA LYS A 803 0.47 -7.10 -2.14
C LYS A 803 0.54 -8.33 -1.25
N VAL A 804 0.94 -8.09 0.00
CA VAL A 804 0.93 -9.14 1.01
C VAL A 804 -0.51 -9.64 1.15
N ASN A 805 -0.67 -10.95 1.24
CA ASN A 805 -1.97 -11.59 1.42
C ASN A 805 -2.69 -10.97 2.63
N PRO A 806 -3.97 -10.56 2.52
CA PRO A 806 -4.73 -10.00 3.64
C PRO A 806 -4.78 -10.92 4.87
N TYR A 807 -4.76 -12.24 4.69
CA TYR A 807 -4.66 -13.17 5.82
C TYR A 807 -3.35 -13.04 6.59
N ARG A 808 -2.31 -12.42 6.02
CA ARG A 808 -1.02 -12.15 6.67
C ARG A 808 -0.89 -10.72 7.19
N SER A 809 -1.29 -9.72 6.41
CA SER A 809 -1.11 -8.30 6.78
C SER A 809 -2.36 -7.61 7.31
N GLY A 810 -3.53 -8.25 7.23
CA GLY A 810 -4.81 -7.56 7.31
C GLY A 810 -4.92 -6.49 6.22
N SER A 811 -5.51 -5.35 6.57
CA SER A 811 -5.58 -4.16 5.70
C SER A 811 -4.21 -3.49 5.46
N GLY A 812 -3.14 -3.98 6.09
CA GLY A 812 -1.77 -3.48 5.91
C GLY A 812 -1.23 -2.73 7.13
N LEU A 813 -0.23 -1.89 6.90
CA LEU A 813 0.45 -1.12 7.93
C LEU A 813 -0.43 0.02 8.43
N VAL A 814 -0.52 0.16 9.75
CA VAL A 814 -1.26 1.25 10.40
C VAL A 814 -0.85 2.64 9.92
N ASN A 815 -1.83 3.50 9.65
CA ASN A 815 -1.62 4.89 9.27
C ASN A 815 -2.59 5.81 10.04
N VAL A 816 -2.23 6.11 11.28
CA VAL A 816 -3.05 6.95 12.17
C VAL A 816 -3.25 8.36 11.63
N TYR A 817 -2.29 8.90 10.88
CA TYR A 817 -2.42 10.22 10.24
C TYR A 817 -3.58 10.24 9.23
N ASN A 818 -3.68 9.20 8.38
CA ASN A 818 -4.81 9.05 7.47
C ASN A 818 -6.13 8.84 8.24
N ALA A 819 -6.09 8.07 9.33
CA ALA A 819 -7.28 7.82 10.16
C ALA A 819 -7.85 9.12 10.75
N VAL A 820 -7.03 9.94 11.40
CA VAL A 820 -7.47 11.19 12.06
C VAL A 820 -7.87 12.31 11.08
N ARG A 821 -7.43 12.20 9.83
CA ARG A 821 -7.78 13.10 8.73
C ARG A 821 -8.99 12.61 7.94
N SER A 822 -9.34 11.32 8.02
CA SER A 822 -10.41 10.76 7.21
C SER A 822 -11.75 11.42 7.52
N ARG A 823 -12.51 11.65 6.45
CA ARG A 823 -13.86 12.24 6.50
C ARG A 823 -14.98 11.21 6.32
N VAL A 824 -14.60 9.96 6.09
CA VAL A 824 -15.52 8.85 5.81
C VAL A 824 -15.03 7.63 6.58
N PHE A 825 -15.95 6.92 7.23
CA PHE A 825 -15.71 5.56 7.69
C PHE A 825 -16.55 4.58 6.86
N ILE A 826 -15.99 3.39 6.64
CA ILE A 826 -16.60 2.31 5.84
C ILE A 826 -16.98 1.17 6.80
N ASP A 827 -18.18 0.61 6.62
CA ASP A 827 -18.71 -0.48 7.44
C ASP A 827 -19.43 -1.52 6.55
N PRO A 828 -19.12 -2.82 6.65
CA PRO A 828 -18.02 -3.41 7.42
C PRO A 828 -16.64 -2.99 6.90
N PRO A 829 -15.58 -3.05 7.73
CA PRO A 829 -14.22 -2.62 7.36
C PRO A 829 -13.49 -3.59 6.43
N TYR A 830 -14.03 -4.80 6.25
CA TYR A 830 -13.57 -5.82 5.31
C TYR A 830 -14.76 -6.70 4.89
N ILE A 831 -14.57 -7.49 3.82
CA ILE A 831 -15.56 -8.45 3.33
C ILE A 831 -14.97 -9.85 3.41
N GLY A 832 -15.57 -10.71 4.23
CA GLY A 832 -15.29 -12.14 4.21
C GLY A 832 -16.19 -12.85 3.21
N ILE A 833 -15.63 -13.37 2.12
CA ILE A 833 -16.38 -14.07 1.05
C ILE A 833 -16.61 -15.57 1.41
N ASN A 834 -16.64 -15.89 2.70
CA ASN A 834 -16.62 -17.27 3.18
C ASN A 834 -17.87 -18.05 2.70
N GLN A 835 -17.66 -19.07 1.86
CA GLN A 835 -18.72 -19.89 1.27
C GLN A 835 -19.45 -20.79 2.29
N THR A 836 -18.87 -21.03 3.47
CA THR A 836 -19.43 -21.97 4.48
C THR A 836 -20.36 -21.30 5.51
N ARG A 837 -20.31 -19.98 5.67
CA ARG A 837 -21.07 -19.26 6.73
C ARG A 837 -22.57 -19.12 6.44
N TRP A 838 -23.01 -19.37 5.20
CA TRP A 838 -24.41 -19.23 4.75
C TRP A 838 -25.03 -20.52 4.21
N SER A 839 -25.01 -21.57 5.02
CA SER A 839 -25.73 -22.83 4.76
C SER A 839 -27.24 -22.77 5.10
N GLN A 840 -27.86 -21.59 5.19
CA GLN A 840 -29.31 -21.48 5.36
C GLN A 840 -30.02 -21.71 4.00
N PRO A 841 -31.01 -22.62 3.88
CA PRO A 841 -31.70 -22.96 2.63
C PRO A 841 -32.54 -21.84 1.99
N SER A 842 -32.70 -20.70 2.68
CA SER A 842 -33.65 -19.64 2.30
C SER A 842 -33.16 -18.69 1.18
N ASN A 843 -31.92 -18.84 0.69
CA ASN A 843 -31.29 -17.93 -0.29
C ASN A 843 -31.11 -18.57 -1.68
N LEU A 844 -31.96 -19.54 -2.04
CA LEU A 844 -32.03 -20.10 -3.38
C LEU A 844 -33.08 -19.30 -4.16
N ASP A 845 -32.72 -18.80 -5.35
CA ASP A 845 -33.73 -18.33 -6.31
C ASP A 845 -34.45 -19.51 -6.98
N ASP A 846 -35.50 -19.22 -7.73
CA ASP A 846 -36.32 -20.23 -8.43
C ASP A 846 -35.52 -21.05 -9.48
N GLN A 847 -34.25 -20.70 -9.74
CA GLN A 847 -33.32 -21.42 -10.61
C GLN A 847 -32.21 -22.17 -9.85
N GLY A 848 -32.21 -22.14 -8.52
CA GLY A 848 -31.24 -22.84 -7.68
C GLY A 848 -29.87 -22.15 -7.57
N VAL A 849 -29.75 -20.89 -8.02
CA VAL A 849 -28.51 -20.11 -7.95
C VAL A 849 -28.46 -19.36 -6.61
N ARG A 850 -27.34 -19.51 -5.88
CA ARG A 850 -27.10 -18.76 -4.64
C ARG A 850 -26.46 -17.42 -4.98
N THR A 851 -27.10 -16.31 -4.60
CA THR A 851 -26.48 -14.98 -4.65
C THR A 851 -26.32 -14.47 -3.21
N ILE A 852 -25.10 -14.12 -2.82
CA ILE A 852 -24.78 -13.53 -1.51
C ILE A 852 -24.61 -12.03 -1.71
N SER A 853 -25.32 -11.22 -0.93
CA SER A 853 -25.27 -9.77 -1.01
C SER A 853 -24.61 -9.18 0.25
N TYR A 854 -23.68 -8.25 0.06
CA TYR A 854 -22.99 -7.50 1.11
C TYR A 854 -23.37 -6.02 1.00
N SER A 855 -23.71 -5.38 2.12
CA SER A 855 -23.94 -3.93 2.16
C SER A 855 -22.70 -3.23 2.71
N LEU A 856 -22.12 -2.32 1.94
CA LEU A 856 -21.05 -1.43 2.38
C LEU A 856 -21.63 -0.04 2.64
N ASN A 857 -21.57 0.42 3.88
CA ASN A 857 -22.03 1.73 4.32
C ASN A 857 -20.84 2.69 4.42
N PHE A 858 -20.96 3.84 3.77
CA PHE A 858 -20.03 4.95 3.82
C PHE A 858 -20.68 6.09 4.59
N THR A 859 -20.15 6.41 5.77
CA THR A 859 -20.74 7.45 6.62
C THR A 859 -19.73 8.56 6.84
N ASN A 860 -20.19 9.81 6.69
CA ASN A 860 -19.37 10.98 6.93
C ASN A 860 -19.05 11.12 8.42
N THR A 861 -17.79 11.40 8.76
CA THR A 861 -17.34 11.55 10.15
C THR A 861 -17.84 12.83 10.82
N ASP A 862 -18.19 13.85 10.03
CA ASP A 862 -18.62 15.18 10.49
C ASP A 862 -20.13 15.44 10.29
N ALA A 863 -20.86 14.55 9.60
CA ALA A 863 -22.28 14.73 9.29
C ALA A 863 -23.06 13.39 9.26
N GLU A 864 -24.34 13.40 9.63
CA GLU A 864 -25.25 12.24 9.57
C GLU A 864 -25.67 11.86 8.13
N LYS A 865 -24.76 11.99 7.15
CA LYS A 865 -25.00 11.56 5.78
C LYS A 865 -24.28 10.23 5.55
N SER A 866 -25.06 9.22 5.19
CA SER A 866 -24.58 7.90 4.80
C SER A 866 -24.94 7.59 3.35
N ALA A 867 -24.07 6.88 2.66
CA ALA A 867 -24.35 6.22 1.39
C ALA A 867 -24.11 4.72 1.56
N SER A 868 -24.83 3.89 0.80
CA SER A 868 -24.68 2.44 0.90
C SER A 868 -24.51 1.86 -0.50
N VAL A 869 -23.57 0.95 -0.65
CA VAL A 869 -23.27 0.21 -1.88
C VAL A 869 -23.56 -1.25 -1.61
N MET A 870 -24.42 -1.86 -2.43
CA MET A 870 -24.69 -3.29 -2.38
C MET A 870 -23.73 -4.01 -3.34
N LEU A 871 -22.97 -4.95 -2.82
CA LEU A 871 -22.13 -5.86 -3.60
C LEU A 871 -22.79 -7.23 -3.65
N THR A 872 -22.94 -7.79 -4.83
CA THR A 872 -23.46 -9.16 -5.01
C THR A 872 -22.33 -10.08 -5.45
N HIS A 873 -22.27 -11.24 -4.81
CA HIS A 873 -21.35 -12.32 -5.13
C HIS A 873 -22.15 -13.58 -5.41
N GLN A 874 -21.96 -14.15 -6.59
CA GLN A 874 -22.41 -15.51 -6.88
C GLN A 874 -21.25 -16.46 -6.54
N PRO A 875 -21.38 -17.32 -5.50
CA PRO A 875 -20.37 -18.31 -5.20
C PRO A 875 -20.15 -19.22 -6.40
N ALA A 876 -18.89 -19.51 -6.70
CA ALA A 876 -18.58 -20.60 -7.62
C ALA A 876 -19.13 -21.91 -7.03
N THR A 877 -19.91 -22.65 -7.82
CA THR A 877 -20.43 -23.97 -7.43
C THR A 877 -19.23 -24.92 -7.32
N SER A 878 -18.82 -25.25 -6.09
CA SER A 878 -17.80 -26.28 -5.86
C SER A 878 -18.47 -27.65 -5.77
N TYR A 879 -18.19 -28.51 -6.75
CA TYR A 879 -18.64 -29.90 -6.73
C TYR A 879 -17.58 -30.74 -6.01
N THR A 880 -17.97 -31.40 -4.92
CA THR A 880 -17.11 -32.37 -4.24
C THR A 880 -17.20 -33.68 -5.01
N LEU A 881 -16.08 -34.17 -5.56
CA LEU A 881 -16.01 -35.37 -6.41
C LEU A 881 -16.14 -36.69 -5.64
N TYR A 882 -16.75 -36.67 -4.45
CA TYR A 882 -16.84 -37.83 -3.57
C TYR A 882 -18.29 -38.23 -3.35
N ASP A 883 -18.60 -39.51 -3.53
CA ASP A 883 -19.88 -40.07 -3.14
C ASP A 883 -20.09 -40.02 -1.62
N LYS A 884 -21.29 -40.38 -1.14
CA LYS A 884 -21.60 -40.44 0.32
C LYS A 884 -20.75 -41.46 1.09
N GLN A 885 -19.93 -42.24 0.40
CA GLN A 885 -19.03 -43.26 0.93
C GLN A 885 -17.55 -42.83 0.82
N GLY A 886 -17.25 -41.65 0.28
CA GLY A 886 -15.89 -41.11 0.16
C GLY A 886 -15.10 -41.59 -1.06
N ASN A 887 -15.74 -42.18 -2.07
CA ASN A 887 -15.07 -42.61 -3.29
C ASN A 887 -15.12 -41.53 -4.37
N TYR A 888 -14.01 -41.37 -5.09
CA TYR A 888 -13.89 -40.44 -6.21
C TYR A 888 -14.78 -40.87 -7.39
N ASP A 889 -15.80 -40.07 -7.76
CA ASP A 889 -16.71 -40.34 -8.88
C ASP A 889 -16.50 -39.33 -10.02
N ALA A 890 -15.81 -39.78 -11.06
CA ALA A 890 -15.54 -38.99 -12.27
C ALA A 890 -16.74 -38.87 -13.21
N THR A 891 -17.79 -39.69 -13.04
CA THR A 891 -18.94 -39.73 -13.97
C THR A 891 -19.97 -38.63 -13.71
N PHE A 892 -19.91 -37.99 -12.54
CA PHE A 892 -20.76 -36.85 -12.19
C PHE A 892 -20.42 -35.58 -13.01
N LEU A 893 -19.15 -35.44 -13.41
CA LEU A 893 -18.64 -34.25 -14.12
C LEU A 893 -19.24 -34.09 -15.53
N GLU A 894 -19.43 -35.19 -16.26
CA GLU A 894 -19.94 -35.14 -17.65
C GLU A 894 -21.45 -34.84 -17.72
N ALA A 895 -22.24 -35.23 -16.72
CA ALA A 895 -23.69 -35.08 -16.75
C ALA A 895 -24.17 -33.65 -16.36
N GLU A 896 -23.43 -32.93 -15.50
CA GLU A 896 -23.83 -31.61 -15.01
C GLU A 896 -23.16 -30.43 -15.72
N ILE A 897 -21.91 -30.58 -16.23
CA ILE A 897 -21.31 -29.55 -17.10
C ILE A 897 -22.16 -29.38 -18.38
N MET A 898 -22.77 -30.46 -18.89
CA MET A 898 -23.71 -30.43 -20.01
C MET A 898 -25.08 -29.80 -19.68
N ARG A 899 -25.44 -29.66 -18.39
CA ARG A 899 -26.67 -28.98 -17.96
C ARG A 899 -26.44 -27.50 -17.64
N ALA A 900 -25.27 -27.14 -17.11
CA ALA A 900 -24.91 -25.76 -16.80
C ALA A 900 -24.55 -24.94 -18.05
N TRP A 901 -24.23 -25.60 -19.16
CA TRP A 901 -23.98 -24.96 -20.46
C TRP A 901 -24.64 -25.77 -21.59
N PRO A 902 -25.89 -25.49 -21.98
CA PRO A 902 -26.42 -26.09 -23.18
C PRO A 902 -25.67 -25.53 -24.40
N PRO A 903 -25.22 -26.38 -25.35
CA PRO A 903 -24.64 -25.93 -26.59
C PRO A 903 -25.70 -25.17 -27.39
N GLY A 904 -25.45 -23.89 -27.65
CA GLY A 904 -26.28 -23.08 -28.52
C GLY A 904 -26.24 -23.62 -29.96
N ASN A 905 -27.25 -24.40 -30.33
CA ASN A 905 -27.58 -24.67 -31.73
C ASN A 905 -29.07 -24.47 -31.94
N SER A 906 -29.38 -23.35 -32.62
CA SER A 906 -30.49 -23.15 -33.56
C SER A 906 -31.75 -24.01 -33.39
N SER A 907 -32.81 -23.42 -32.86
CA SER A 907 -34.17 -23.39 -33.45
C SER A 907 -35.23 -23.13 -32.36
N VAL A 908 -35.77 -21.91 -32.32
CA VAL A 908 -37.11 -21.63 -31.76
C VAL A 908 -37.61 -20.41 -32.55
N ASP A 909 -38.33 -20.65 -33.64
CA ASP A 909 -39.79 -20.71 -33.74
C ASP A 909 -40.50 -19.50 -33.13
N GLN A 910 -41.01 -18.66 -34.04
CA GLN A 910 -41.81 -17.48 -33.76
C GLN A 910 -43.24 -17.91 -33.45
N SER A 911 -43.58 -18.14 -32.19
CA SER A 911 -44.94 -17.91 -31.70
C SER A 911 -44.99 -18.00 -30.18
N THR A 912 -45.77 -17.11 -29.56
CA THR A 912 -46.13 -17.03 -28.12
C THR A 912 -45.23 -16.17 -27.19
N VAL A 913 -45.47 -14.84 -27.18
CA VAL A 913 -45.93 -13.95 -26.05
C VAL A 913 -45.67 -14.45 -24.60
N PRO A 914 -45.37 -13.63 -23.54
CA PRO A 914 -45.49 -12.16 -23.34
C PRO A 914 -44.28 -11.44 -22.66
N GLN A 915 -44.43 -10.11 -22.58
CA GLN A 915 -43.59 -9.10 -21.88
C GLN A 915 -43.25 -9.40 -20.41
N VAL A 916 -42.00 -9.12 -20.00
CA VAL A 916 -41.58 -8.15 -18.96
C VAL A 916 -40.23 -7.57 -19.35
#